data_AF-A0A0F9UHJ1-F1
#
_entry.id   AF-A0A0F9UHJ1-F1
#
_cell.length_a   1.000
_cell.length_b   1.000
_cell.length_c   1.000
_cell.angle_alpha   90.00
_cell.angle_beta   90.00
_cell.angle_gamma   90.00
#
_symmetry.space_group_name_H-M   'P 1'
#
loop_
_entity.id
_entity.type
_entity.pdbx_description
1 polymer ?
#
loop_
_entity_poly.entity_id
_entity_poly.type
_entity_poly.pdbx_seq_one_letter_code
_entity_poly.pdbx_strand_id
1 'polypeptide(L)'
;MNEELLANKDTAKELILIKQLLSECKLDQADQLIKKFEEKEGHTLHDLVLGHLLNCELLFLRGLHQDVVKLADQAYKESLKLGKILILVDILLIKAHSLVYHKQSDNLLATIKQGEELLKSLPQELPAEYKEREAYIAYLKGWYYIFIDEAEQALKNFEYSLELREELYAKKEMALSLIGIAWVFLFLKLDSERAIKFSEKAMIAAEESGNKWILANCLNNMAIEHIFKRELDRAFILAEQGMRIFNDLNNEFRKALMLTNMGGAYLQRGEIDRALKTVELGMTIAKESGIKWVIGFCFISMAQIHIFKGDLDRGIMLYEQSLTIFNDLNIKRWVGNILNNLGEAYRQKGELDRALECLEQGLALYDASGNLKRIASYYDYLIQILIERGDLEKAQKFLQRYEQLNTQLKDKHHNLIYQLDKALLLKTSNRARNRAKAEEILNQILEDEDSDFELMLKALTNLCELLITELRMTNDLEVLEEINPLIDRLSDIAEKTGSYSILCESYIFQAKLSLLTFNIKKAQQFLIKSQELAERFGLKLLAIKISEEHDELLKQLTLWENLKDSNSSLKERMEFAQLNDQMENMIRQRVSEQPNLSDEDPVLLLVVSEGGIPIFSQLFVKDQSFEEHLFGGFFTAINSFIKEKFSERLDRATFGEHTLLMSSVSPFFMCYVFKGQSYQAQQRIRYFIDKIQNDEEIWQKFKKFYQLNQEIQLKDIPSLEPLITKIFIDKSVTFIT
;
A
#
# COMPACT_ATOMS: atom_id res chain seq x y z
N MET A 1 -23.81 4.86 40.18
CA MET A 1 -24.22 3.83 41.15
C MET A 1 -24.06 4.44 42.53
N ASN A 2 -25.16 4.81 43.19
CA ASN A 2 -25.14 5.16 44.62
C ASN A 2 -25.39 3.89 45.43
N GLU A 3 -24.58 3.63 46.44
CA GLU A 3 -24.70 2.47 47.34
C GLU A 3 -26.08 2.35 48.01
N GLU A 4 -26.80 3.47 48.16
CA GLU A 4 -28.11 3.54 48.82
C GLU A 4 -29.27 2.91 48.03
N LEU A 5 -29.07 2.58 46.74
CA LEU A 5 -30.12 2.07 45.85
C LEU A 5 -30.04 0.56 45.58
N LEU A 6 -29.12 -0.16 46.24
CA LEU A 6 -28.86 -1.59 46.06
C LEU A 6 -29.29 -2.37 47.32
N ALA A 7 -30.13 -3.40 47.15
CA ALA A 7 -30.80 -4.10 48.26
C ALA A 7 -29.86 -4.90 49.17
N ASN A 8 -28.64 -5.20 48.70
CA ASN A 8 -27.61 -5.94 49.43
C ASN A 8 -26.25 -5.22 49.31
N LYS A 9 -25.66 -4.86 50.46
CA LYS A 9 -24.36 -4.14 50.53
C LYS A 9 -23.21 -4.93 49.93
N ASP A 10 -23.26 -6.26 49.95
CA ASP A 10 -22.20 -7.09 49.40
C ASP A 10 -22.28 -7.16 47.87
N THR A 11 -23.49 -7.28 47.32
CA THR A 11 -23.75 -7.19 45.86
C THR A 11 -23.33 -5.83 45.30
N ALA A 12 -23.58 -4.75 46.04
CA ALA A 12 -23.16 -3.41 45.65
C ALA A 12 -21.64 -3.26 45.55
N LYS A 13 -20.90 -3.78 46.54
CA LYS A 13 -19.43 -3.78 46.52
C LYS A 13 -18.87 -4.58 45.35
N GLU A 14 -19.48 -5.72 45.02
CA GLU A 14 -19.05 -6.54 43.88
C GLU A 14 -19.22 -5.80 42.54
N LEU A 15 -20.38 -5.19 42.31
CA LEU A 15 -20.63 -4.41 41.09
C LEU A 15 -19.72 -3.16 40.99
N ILE A 16 -19.44 -2.49 42.11
CA ILE A 16 -18.50 -1.36 42.16
C ILE A 16 -17.08 -1.83 41.82
N LEU A 17 -16.65 -2.95 42.37
CA LEU A 17 -15.33 -3.53 42.10
C LEU A 17 -15.20 -3.94 40.63
N ILE A 18 -16.22 -4.59 40.05
CA ILE A 18 -16.25 -4.91 38.62
C ILE A 18 -16.08 -3.64 37.79
N LYS A 19 -16.86 -2.59 38.07
CA LYS A 19 -16.76 -1.30 37.38
C LYS A 19 -15.36 -0.68 37.50
N GLN A 20 -14.75 -0.74 38.69
CA GLN A 20 -13.39 -0.25 38.89
C GLN A 20 -12.39 -1.03 38.05
N LEU A 21 -12.45 -2.37 38.05
CA LEU A 21 -11.56 -3.21 37.24
C LEU A 21 -11.71 -2.93 35.75
N LEU A 22 -12.93 -2.71 35.25
CA LEU A 22 -13.17 -2.31 33.86
C LEU A 22 -12.55 -0.94 33.55
N SER A 23 -12.70 0.03 34.44
CA SER A 23 -12.09 1.36 34.29
C SER A 23 -10.56 1.32 34.24
N GLU A 24 -9.96 0.41 35.01
CA GLU A 24 -8.51 0.12 35.06
C GLU A 24 -8.06 -0.85 33.94
N CYS A 25 -8.98 -1.28 33.07
CA CYS A 25 -8.75 -2.24 31.99
C CYS A 25 -8.19 -3.61 32.45
N LYS A 26 -8.51 -4.04 33.68
CA LYS A 26 -8.19 -5.37 34.23
C LYS A 26 -9.25 -6.40 33.83
N LEU A 27 -9.37 -6.65 32.52
CA LEU A 27 -10.53 -7.32 31.93
C LEU A 27 -10.71 -8.78 32.38
N ASP A 28 -9.64 -9.54 32.59
CA ASP A 28 -9.76 -10.95 33.00
C ASP A 28 -10.23 -11.09 34.46
N GLN A 29 -9.81 -10.16 35.33
CA GLN A 29 -10.31 -10.10 36.71
C GLN A 29 -11.79 -9.69 36.73
N ALA A 30 -12.17 -8.71 35.90
CA ALA A 30 -13.56 -8.30 35.75
C ALA A 30 -14.44 -9.44 35.22
N ASP A 31 -13.99 -10.18 34.21
CA ASP A 31 -14.69 -11.34 33.63
C ASP A 31 -14.91 -12.45 34.67
N GLN A 32 -13.88 -12.79 35.45
CA GLN A 32 -14.01 -13.77 36.53
C GLN A 32 -15.02 -13.33 37.60
N LEU A 33 -15.05 -12.05 37.95
CA LEU A 33 -16.02 -11.53 38.91
C LEU A 33 -17.43 -11.46 38.34
N ILE A 34 -17.60 -11.09 37.06
CA ILE A 34 -18.89 -11.09 36.36
C ILE A 34 -19.46 -12.50 36.32
N LYS A 35 -18.67 -13.53 35.97
CA LYS A 35 -19.12 -14.93 35.97
C LYS A 35 -19.55 -15.40 37.36
N LYS A 36 -18.74 -15.10 38.39
CA LYS A 36 -19.10 -15.41 39.79
C LYS A 36 -20.36 -14.67 40.24
N PHE A 37 -20.56 -13.45 39.76
CA PHE A 37 -21.77 -12.68 40.02
C PHE A 37 -22.97 -13.36 39.36
N GLU A 38 -22.89 -13.73 38.08
CA GLU A 38 -23.98 -14.39 37.33
C GLU A 38 -24.37 -15.77 37.90
N GLU A 39 -23.44 -16.51 38.51
CA GLU A 39 -23.69 -17.82 39.15
C GLU A 39 -24.40 -17.73 40.51
N LYS A 40 -24.39 -16.56 41.17
CA LYS A 40 -25.00 -16.40 42.49
C LYS A 40 -26.52 -16.26 42.40
N GLU A 41 -27.22 -16.99 43.25
CA GLU A 41 -28.67 -16.83 43.42
C GLU A 41 -29.00 -15.65 44.34
N GLY A 42 -30.23 -15.12 44.23
CA GLY A 42 -30.76 -14.09 45.13
C GLY A 42 -30.55 -12.64 44.68
N HIS A 43 -30.07 -12.40 43.47
CA HIS A 43 -29.98 -11.04 42.89
C HIS A 43 -31.34 -10.43 42.63
N THR A 44 -31.47 -9.12 42.86
CA THR A 44 -32.65 -8.39 42.40
C THR A 44 -32.58 -8.16 40.89
N LEU A 45 -33.72 -7.87 40.25
CA LEU A 45 -33.76 -7.50 38.84
C LEU A 45 -32.85 -6.28 38.54
N HIS A 46 -32.73 -5.37 39.48
CA HIS A 46 -31.84 -4.22 39.36
C HIS A 46 -30.36 -4.62 39.34
N ASP A 47 -29.96 -5.57 40.18
CA ASP A 47 -28.59 -6.08 40.23
C ASP A 47 -28.23 -6.82 38.94
N LEU A 48 -29.15 -7.65 38.42
CA LEU A 48 -28.97 -8.37 37.16
C LEU A 48 -28.78 -7.42 35.98
N VAL A 49 -29.61 -6.39 35.86
CA VAL A 49 -29.50 -5.39 34.78
C VAL A 49 -28.17 -4.63 34.86
N LEU A 50 -27.69 -4.28 36.05
CA LEU A 50 -26.37 -3.67 36.22
C LEU A 50 -25.24 -4.65 35.88
N GLY A 51 -25.36 -5.92 36.24
CA GLY A 51 -24.43 -6.98 35.84
C GLY A 51 -24.35 -7.11 34.32
N HIS A 52 -25.49 -7.14 33.64
CA HIS A 52 -25.54 -7.16 32.17
C HIS A 52 -24.91 -5.92 31.54
N LEU A 53 -25.12 -4.73 32.09
CA LEU A 53 -24.49 -3.51 31.59
C LEU A 53 -22.95 -3.54 31.74
N LEU A 54 -22.43 -4.03 32.87
CA LEU A 54 -20.98 -4.19 33.07
C LEU A 54 -20.40 -5.29 32.16
N ASN A 55 -21.16 -6.35 31.91
CA ASN A 55 -20.77 -7.38 30.95
C ASN A 55 -20.77 -6.84 29.51
N CYS A 56 -21.73 -5.97 29.12
CA CYS A 56 -21.67 -5.22 27.88
C CYS A 56 -20.38 -4.38 27.78
N GLU A 57 -19.95 -3.71 28.85
CA GLU A 57 -18.70 -2.92 28.88
C GLU A 57 -17.46 -3.80 28.72
N LEU A 58 -17.40 -4.95 29.41
CA LEU A 58 -16.33 -5.94 29.22
C LEU A 58 -16.24 -6.41 27.77
N LEU A 59 -17.37 -6.86 27.21
CA LEU A 59 -17.45 -7.34 25.82
C LEU A 59 -17.06 -6.24 24.83
N PHE A 60 -17.47 -5.00 25.09
CA PHE A 60 -17.09 -3.84 24.27
C PHE A 60 -15.58 -3.60 24.27
N LEU A 61 -14.94 -3.63 25.45
CA LEU A 61 -13.49 -3.45 25.58
C LEU A 61 -12.69 -4.58 24.92
N ARG A 62 -13.24 -5.81 24.89
CA ARG A 62 -12.72 -6.96 24.14
C ARG A 62 -13.03 -6.92 22.64
N GLY A 63 -13.81 -5.94 22.16
CA GLY A 63 -14.16 -5.81 20.73
C GLY A 63 -15.25 -6.76 20.25
N LEU A 64 -15.98 -7.43 21.15
CA LEU A 64 -17.05 -8.38 20.86
C LEU A 64 -18.39 -7.65 20.60
N HIS A 65 -18.39 -6.72 19.64
CA HIS A 65 -19.48 -5.77 19.42
C HIS A 65 -20.83 -6.43 19.07
N GLN A 66 -20.82 -7.57 18.38
CA GLN A 66 -22.07 -8.29 18.06
C GLN A 66 -22.73 -8.86 19.33
N ASP A 67 -21.93 -9.34 20.28
CA ASP A 67 -22.44 -9.88 21.54
C ASP A 67 -22.90 -8.77 22.47
N VAL A 68 -22.25 -7.60 22.43
CA VAL A 68 -22.76 -6.40 23.12
C VAL A 68 -24.15 -6.03 22.63
N VAL A 69 -24.40 -6.03 21.31
CA VAL A 69 -25.73 -5.67 20.76
C VAL A 69 -26.79 -6.66 21.24
N LYS A 70 -26.52 -7.97 21.20
CA LYS A 70 -27.46 -9.01 21.68
C LYS A 70 -27.75 -8.87 23.17
N LEU A 71 -26.71 -8.71 23.99
CA LEU A 71 -26.85 -8.59 25.43
C LEU A 71 -27.55 -7.28 25.82
N ALA A 72 -27.25 -6.18 25.13
CA ALA A 72 -27.92 -4.91 25.36
C ALA A 72 -29.41 -4.97 25.01
N ASP A 73 -29.80 -5.70 23.96
CA ASP A 73 -31.22 -5.93 23.64
C ASP A 73 -31.95 -6.72 24.72
N GLN A 74 -31.29 -7.72 25.31
CA GLN A 74 -31.82 -8.45 26.46
C GLN A 74 -31.94 -7.53 27.70
N ALA A 75 -30.85 -6.86 28.07
CA ALA A 75 -30.79 -5.97 29.21
C ALA A 75 -31.82 -4.83 29.12
N TYR A 76 -32.05 -4.31 27.91
CA TYR A 76 -33.05 -3.28 27.67
C TYR A 76 -34.47 -3.79 27.99
N LYS A 77 -34.85 -4.98 27.49
CA LYS A 77 -36.17 -5.58 27.75
C LYS A 77 -36.41 -5.85 29.23
N GLU A 78 -35.39 -6.28 29.95
CA GLU A 78 -35.46 -6.54 31.38
C GLU A 78 -35.55 -5.23 32.19
N SER A 79 -34.78 -4.22 31.80
CA SER A 79 -34.72 -2.90 32.45
C SER A 79 -36.01 -2.09 32.32
N LEU A 80 -36.84 -2.32 31.27
CA LEU A 80 -38.15 -1.67 31.12
C LEU A 80 -39.06 -1.88 32.35
N LYS A 81 -38.91 -3.00 33.06
CA LYS A 81 -39.70 -3.33 34.26
C LYS A 81 -39.26 -2.54 35.51
N LEU A 82 -38.08 -1.93 35.49
CA LEU A 82 -37.51 -1.20 36.63
C LEU A 82 -37.92 0.27 36.70
N GLY A 83 -38.37 0.87 35.59
CA GLY A 83 -38.70 2.29 35.50
C GLY A 83 -37.51 3.24 35.71
N LYS A 84 -36.26 2.74 35.71
CA LYS A 84 -35.04 3.53 35.91
C LYS A 84 -34.48 4.03 34.58
N ILE A 85 -34.91 5.22 34.16
CA ILE A 85 -34.63 5.79 32.83
C ILE A 85 -33.13 5.91 32.53
N LEU A 86 -32.29 6.32 33.49
CA LEU A 86 -30.84 6.45 33.26
C LEU A 86 -30.17 5.13 32.86
N ILE A 87 -30.59 4.00 33.45
CA ILE A 87 -30.05 2.67 33.10
C ILE A 87 -30.47 2.29 31.67
N LEU A 88 -31.72 2.59 31.29
CA LEU A 88 -32.18 2.37 29.91
C LEU A 88 -31.36 3.19 28.90
N VAL A 89 -31.06 4.45 29.24
CA VAL A 89 -30.19 5.29 28.40
C VAL A 89 -28.80 4.68 28.28
N ASP A 90 -28.16 4.28 29.38
CA ASP A 90 -26.80 3.71 29.36
C ASP A 90 -26.72 2.43 28.51
N ILE A 91 -27.73 1.56 28.58
CA ILE A 91 -27.84 0.35 27.74
C ILE A 91 -27.95 0.72 26.26
N LEU A 92 -28.76 1.73 25.91
CA LEU A 92 -28.89 2.19 24.52
C LEU A 92 -27.59 2.84 24.01
N LEU A 93 -26.87 3.57 24.86
CA LEU A 93 -25.60 4.20 24.48
C LEU A 93 -24.51 3.16 24.20
N ILE A 94 -24.36 2.13 25.03
CA ILE A 94 -23.36 1.07 24.77
C ILE A 94 -23.72 0.21 23.55
N LYS A 95 -25.03 -0.03 23.33
CA LYS A 95 -25.53 -0.65 22.11
C LYS A 95 -25.18 0.21 20.89
N ALA A 96 -25.50 1.50 20.92
CA ALA A 96 -25.22 2.43 19.84
C ALA A 96 -23.70 2.52 19.56
N HIS A 97 -22.86 2.59 20.59
CA HIS A 97 -21.41 2.58 20.39
C HIS A 97 -20.92 1.28 19.74
N SER A 98 -21.49 0.13 20.09
CA SER A 98 -21.17 -1.13 19.42
C SER A 98 -21.66 -1.16 17.97
N LEU A 99 -22.81 -0.56 17.67
CA LEU A 99 -23.32 -0.41 16.30
C LEU A 99 -22.42 0.48 15.42
N VAL A 100 -21.69 1.45 16.00
CA VAL A 100 -20.63 2.20 15.28
C VAL A 100 -19.56 1.26 14.74
N TYR A 101 -19.22 0.18 15.45
CA TYR A 101 -18.21 -0.80 15.01
C TYR A 101 -18.80 -1.97 14.23
N HIS A 102 -20.07 -2.31 14.46
CA HIS A 102 -20.82 -3.32 13.69
C HIS A 102 -21.44 -2.77 12.39
N LYS A 103 -21.32 -1.45 12.15
CA LYS A 103 -21.67 -0.72 10.91
C LYS A 103 -23.12 -0.91 10.42
N GLN A 104 -24.08 -0.97 11.35
CA GLN A 104 -25.52 -0.94 11.04
C GLN A 104 -26.07 0.48 11.24
N SER A 105 -25.94 1.34 10.23
CA SER A 105 -26.26 2.78 10.33
C SER A 105 -27.74 3.06 10.67
N ASP A 106 -28.68 2.28 10.11
CA ASP A 106 -30.12 2.46 10.36
C ASP A 106 -30.47 2.13 11.82
N ASN A 107 -29.94 1.02 12.33
CA ASN A 107 -30.10 0.62 13.73
C ASN A 107 -29.41 1.61 14.68
N LEU A 108 -28.27 2.18 14.26
CA LEU A 108 -27.53 3.17 15.04
C LEU A 108 -28.36 4.43 15.28
N LEU A 109 -28.89 5.05 14.22
CA LEU A 109 -29.68 6.29 14.38
C LEU A 109 -30.95 6.04 15.19
N ALA A 110 -31.66 4.94 14.95
CA ALA A 110 -32.84 4.58 15.71
C ALA A 110 -32.53 4.43 17.22
N THR A 111 -31.44 3.73 17.55
CA THR A 111 -30.99 3.53 18.94
C THR A 111 -30.58 4.86 19.59
N ILE A 112 -29.87 5.74 18.86
CA ILE A 112 -29.50 7.08 19.34
C ILE A 112 -30.76 7.92 19.65
N LYS A 113 -31.72 7.96 18.73
CA LYS A 113 -32.97 8.73 18.91
C LYS A 113 -33.76 8.25 20.11
N GLN A 114 -33.88 6.94 20.27
CA GLN A 114 -34.57 6.34 21.43
C GLN A 114 -33.88 6.72 22.75
N GLY A 115 -32.54 6.70 22.80
CA GLY A 115 -31.79 7.14 23.98
C GLY A 115 -31.96 8.62 24.28
N GLU A 116 -31.98 9.45 23.24
CA GLU A 116 -32.19 10.90 23.35
C GLU A 116 -33.59 11.27 23.86
N GLU A 117 -34.63 10.61 23.36
CA GLU A 117 -36.01 10.81 23.82
C GLU A 117 -36.18 10.43 25.29
N LEU A 118 -35.59 9.30 25.71
CA LEU A 118 -35.58 8.89 27.12
C LEU A 118 -34.80 9.88 27.99
N LEU A 119 -33.63 10.33 27.55
CA LEU A 119 -32.85 11.32 28.29
C LEU A 119 -33.63 12.63 28.49
N LYS A 120 -34.29 13.13 27.45
CA LYS A 120 -35.12 14.37 27.50
C LYS A 120 -36.34 14.25 28.43
N SER A 121 -36.79 13.04 28.74
CA SER A 121 -37.90 12.81 29.67
C SER A 121 -37.52 12.98 31.15
N LEU A 122 -36.22 13.05 31.45
CA LEU A 122 -35.74 13.28 32.81
C LEU A 122 -35.85 14.76 33.21
N PRO A 123 -36.25 15.08 34.44
CA PRO A 123 -36.19 16.44 34.95
C PRO A 123 -34.73 16.92 35.02
N GLN A 124 -34.46 18.16 34.62
CA GLN A 124 -33.10 18.76 34.56
C GLN A 124 -32.43 19.00 35.93
N GLU A 125 -32.94 18.40 37.01
CA GLU A 125 -32.42 18.54 38.38
C GLU A 125 -31.11 17.75 38.62
N LEU A 126 -30.69 16.91 37.67
CA LEU A 126 -29.41 16.16 37.66
C LEU A 126 -28.49 16.65 36.53
N PRO A 127 -27.95 17.88 36.61
CA PRO A 127 -27.28 18.53 35.49
C PRO A 127 -25.99 17.83 35.03
N ALA A 128 -25.26 17.17 35.93
CA ALA A 128 -24.01 16.49 35.57
C ALA A 128 -24.26 15.15 34.84
N GLU A 129 -25.11 14.29 35.40
CA GLU A 129 -25.47 12.99 34.83
C GLU A 129 -26.20 13.12 33.49
N TYR A 130 -27.02 14.17 33.35
CA TYR A 130 -27.68 14.50 32.10
C TYR A 130 -26.65 14.90 31.03
N LYS A 131 -25.77 15.86 31.34
CA LYS A 131 -24.75 16.36 30.41
C LYS A 131 -23.77 15.27 29.97
N GLU A 132 -23.42 14.33 30.86
CA GLU A 132 -22.54 13.19 30.52
C GLU A 132 -23.13 12.36 29.37
N ARG A 133 -24.42 12.00 29.48
CA ARG A 133 -25.14 11.20 28.48
C ARG A 133 -25.43 12.00 27.23
N GLU A 134 -25.76 13.27 27.37
CA GLU A 134 -25.93 14.19 26.24
C GLU A 134 -24.64 14.30 25.41
N ALA A 135 -23.49 14.49 26.06
CA ALA A 135 -22.20 14.53 25.40
C ALA A 135 -21.90 13.21 24.67
N TYR A 136 -22.28 12.07 25.25
CA TYR A 136 -22.07 10.77 24.61
C TYR A 136 -23.02 10.55 23.42
N ILE A 137 -24.27 10.99 23.51
CA ILE A 137 -25.21 11.01 22.37
C ILE A 137 -24.65 11.86 21.23
N ALA A 138 -24.12 13.05 21.52
CA ALA A 138 -23.49 13.91 20.52
C ALA A 138 -22.28 13.22 19.87
N TYR A 139 -21.43 12.56 20.65
CA TYR A 139 -20.33 11.74 20.12
C TYR A 139 -20.81 10.63 19.16
N LEU A 140 -21.87 9.91 19.53
CA LEU A 140 -22.44 8.84 18.68
C LEU A 140 -23.08 9.39 17.41
N LYS A 141 -23.74 10.55 17.48
CA LYS A 141 -24.24 11.28 16.31
C LYS A 141 -23.10 11.69 15.38
N GLY A 142 -21.96 12.14 15.93
CA GLY A 142 -20.76 12.43 15.15
C GLY A 142 -20.32 11.25 14.28
N TRP A 143 -20.26 10.04 14.86
CA TRP A 143 -19.96 8.81 14.10
C TRP A 143 -21.06 8.42 13.11
N TYR A 144 -22.33 8.62 13.45
CA TYR A 144 -23.42 8.41 12.50
C TYR A 144 -23.27 9.30 11.26
N TYR A 145 -22.99 10.59 11.44
CA TYR A 145 -22.77 11.51 10.32
C TYR A 145 -21.52 11.19 9.51
N ILE A 146 -20.48 10.63 10.13
CA ILE A 146 -19.34 10.04 9.40
C ILE A 146 -19.81 8.92 8.44
N PHE A 147 -20.74 8.05 8.85
CA PHE A 147 -21.19 6.94 7.99
C PHE A 147 -21.96 7.38 6.76
N ILE A 148 -22.70 8.48 6.87
CA ILE A 148 -23.46 9.05 5.77
C ILE A 148 -22.71 10.16 5.02
N ASP A 149 -21.40 10.31 5.28
CA ASP A 149 -20.49 11.25 4.61
C ASP A 149 -20.80 12.74 4.84
N GLU A 150 -21.44 13.08 5.96
CA GLU A 150 -21.86 14.45 6.33
C GLU A 150 -20.83 15.13 7.25
N ALA A 151 -19.76 15.64 6.65
CA ALA A 151 -18.57 16.14 7.38
C ALA A 151 -18.88 17.27 8.38
N GLU A 152 -19.69 18.25 7.99
CA GLU A 152 -20.01 19.39 8.85
C GLU A 152 -20.92 19.01 10.02
N GLN A 153 -21.87 18.11 9.79
CA GLN A 153 -22.71 17.60 10.88
C GLN A 153 -21.90 16.72 11.83
N ALA A 154 -20.99 15.89 11.31
CA ALA A 154 -20.09 15.10 12.13
C ALA A 154 -19.24 15.99 13.03
N LEU A 155 -18.58 17.00 12.45
CA LEU A 155 -17.72 17.93 13.18
C LEU A 155 -18.51 18.67 14.27
N LYS A 156 -19.66 19.26 13.92
CA LYS A 156 -20.53 19.98 14.86
C LYS A 156 -20.92 19.12 16.07
N ASN A 157 -21.26 17.85 15.84
CA ASN A 157 -21.67 16.95 16.92
C ASN A 157 -20.47 16.53 17.80
N PHE A 158 -19.26 16.34 17.24
CA PHE A 158 -18.07 16.08 18.05
C PHE A 158 -17.61 17.31 18.83
N GLU A 159 -17.68 18.51 18.25
CA GLU A 159 -17.37 19.76 18.94
C GLU A 159 -18.34 20.02 20.10
N TYR A 160 -19.65 19.81 19.88
CA TYR A 160 -20.63 19.90 20.96
C TYR A 160 -20.39 18.86 22.06
N SER A 161 -20.03 17.64 21.68
CA SER A 161 -19.63 16.60 22.64
C SER A 161 -18.40 17.00 23.45
N LEU A 162 -17.41 17.62 22.81
CA LEU A 162 -16.19 18.09 23.46
C LEU A 162 -16.48 19.24 24.45
N GLU A 163 -17.26 20.24 24.04
CA GLU A 163 -17.67 21.38 24.87
C GLU A 163 -18.33 20.91 26.18
N LEU A 164 -19.31 20.00 26.08
CA LEU A 164 -19.97 19.43 27.26
C LEU A 164 -19.01 18.66 28.18
N ARG A 165 -18.02 17.95 27.61
CA ARG A 165 -17.01 17.20 28.37
C ARG A 165 -16.00 18.12 29.05
N GLU A 166 -15.68 19.25 28.44
CA GLU A 166 -14.86 20.32 29.04
C GLU A 166 -15.55 20.94 30.25
N GLU A 167 -16.85 21.26 30.13
CA GLU A 167 -17.64 21.79 31.25
C GLU A 167 -17.72 20.84 32.45
N LEU A 168 -17.76 19.52 32.18
CA LEU A 168 -17.80 18.48 33.20
C LEU A 168 -16.42 18.15 33.80
N TYR A 169 -15.34 18.77 33.31
CA TYR A 169 -13.96 18.39 33.61
C TYR A 169 -13.69 16.89 33.36
N ALA A 170 -14.41 16.29 32.40
CA ALA A 170 -14.38 14.88 32.05
C ALA A 170 -13.21 14.58 31.10
N LYS A 171 -11.99 14.77 31.60
CA LYS A 171 -10.73 14.66 30.81
C LYS A 171 -10.62 13.34 30.04
N LYS A 172 -11.08 12.23 30.63
CA LYS A 172 -11.07 10.90 30.01
C LYS A 172 -11.91 10.86 28.75
N GLU A 173 -13.11 11.43 28.78
CA GLU A 173 -14.07 11.38 27.70
C GLU A 173 -13.74 12.40 26.59
N MET A 174 -13.03 13.49 26.90
CA MET A 174 -12.58 14.48 25.91
C MET A 174 -11.77 13.86 24.76
N ALA A 175 -10.88 12.91 25.08
CA ALA A 175 -10.05 12.21 24.10
C ALA A 175 -10.87 11.52 23.00
N LEU A 176 -12.05 10.98 23.33
CA LEU A 176 -12.93 10.35 22.34
C LEU A 176 -13.50 11.36 21.34
N SER A 177 -13.92 12.54 21.83
CA SER A 177 -14.41 13.60 20.93
C SER A 177 -13.30 14.10 20.03
N LEU A 178 -12.09 14.31 20.58
CA LEU A 178 -10.92 14.78 19.84
C LEU A 178 -10.50 13.77 18.75
N ILE A 179 -10.52 12.46 19.06
CA ILE A 179 -10.34 11.39 18.06
C ILE A 179 -11.36 11.50 16.93
N GLY A 180 -12.65 11.71 17.26
CA GLY A 180 -13.71 11.87 16.26
C GLY A 180 -13.45 13.08 15.34
N ILE A 181 -13.03 14.21 15.92
CA ILE A 181 -12.67 15.43 15.18
C ILE A 181 -11.46 15.17 14.28
N ALA A 182 -10.39 14.54 14.80
CA ALA A 182 -9.21 14.19 14.02
C ALA A 182 -9.57 13.30 12.82
N TRP A 183 -10.46 12.32 13.03
CA TRP A 183 -10.95 11.44 11.98
C TRP A 183 -11.69 12.23 10.89
N VAL A 184 -12.57 13.17 11.25
CA VAL A 184 -13.26 14.04 10.26
C VAL A 184 -12.26 14.85 9.45
N PHE A 185 -11.26 15.46 10.10
CA PHE A 185 -10.24 16.23 9.40
C PHE A 185 -9.41 15.36 8.45
N LEU A 186 -8.95 14.19 8.90
CA LEU A 186 -8.12 13.30 8.09
C LEU A 186 -8.88 12.77 6.87
N PHE A 187 -10.12 12.31 7.07
CA PHE A 187 -10.80 11.45 6.11
C PHE A 187 -11.90 12.11 5.30
N LEU A 188 -12.57 13.14 5.85
CA LEU A 188 -13.66 13.85 5.17
C LEU A 188 -13.20 15.21 4.65
N LYS A 189 -12.41 15.95 5.44
CA LYS A 189 -11.88 17.26 5.02
C LYS A 189 -10.52 17.17 4.30
N LEU A 190 -9.83 16.03 4.41
CA LEU A 190 -8.49 15.76 3.85
C LEU A 190 -7.43 16.76 4.35
N ASP A 191 -7.48 17.08 5.65
CA ASP A 191 -6.56 18.01 6.34
C ASP A 191 -5.77 17.23 7.41
N SER A 192 -4.63 16.69 7.00
CA SER A 192 -3.75 15.87 7.85
C SER A 192 -3.11 16.66 9.00
N GLU A 193 -2.84 17.96 8.80
CA GLU A 193 -2.18 18.79 9.82
C GLU A 193 -3.09 19.07 11.00
N ARG A 194 -4.35 19.43 10.74
CA ARG A 194 -5.33 19.59 11.82
C ARG A 194 -5.63 18.25 12.47
N ALA A 195 -5.73 17.17 11.70
CA ALA A 195 -5.96 15.83 12.25
C ALA A 195 -4.91 15.49 13.32
N ILE A 196 -3.61 15.65 13.00
CA ILE A 196 -2.51 15.39 13.94
C ILE A 196 -2.61 16.27 15.18
N LYS A 197 -2.87 17.58 15.03
CA LYS A 197 -3.03 18.49 16.19
C LYS A 197 -4.16 18.05 17.13
N PHE A 198 -5.26 17.54 16.60
CA PHE A 198 -6.36 17.01 17.41
C PHE A 198 -6.00 15.65 18.03
N SER A 199 -5.30 14.78 17.30
CA SER A 199 -4.81 13.49 17.81
C SER A 199 -3.77 13.64 18.92
N GLU A 200 -2.87 14.63 18.84
CA GLU A 200 -1.92 14.97 19.90
C GLU A 200 -2.65 15.42 21.18
N LYS A 201 -3.67 16.28 21.05
CA LYS A 201 -4.52 16.67 22.18
C LYS A 201 -5.27 15.47 22.76
N ALA A 202 -5.77 14.58 21.90
CA ALA A 202 -6.45 13.36 22.33
C ALA A 202 -5.50 12.42 23.10
N MET A 203 -4.24 12.33 22.66
CA MET A 203 -3.20 11.54 23.32
C MET A 203 -2.93 12.04 24.75
N ILE A 204 -2.71 13.35 24.91
CA ILE A 204 -2.47 13.95 26.24
C ILE A 204 -3.67 13.68 27.17
N ALA A 205 -4.89 13.91 26.69
CA ALA A 205 -6.10 13.63 27.46
C ALA A 205 -6.25 12.14 27.81
N ALA A 206 -5.88 11.23 26.90
CA ALA A 206 -5.90 9.80 27.14
C ALA A 206 -4.85 9.36 28.19
N GLU A 207 -3.64 9.89 28.13
CA GLU A 207 -2.56 9.63 29.10
C GLU A 207 -2.94 10.12 30.50
N GLU A 208 -3.44 11.35 30.62
CA GLU A 208 -3.92 11.91 31.90
C GLU A 208 -5.05 11.08 32.51
N SER A 209 -5.87 10.43 31.67
CA SER A 209 -6.98 9.59 32.14
C SER A 209 -6.55 8.21 32.65
N GLY A 210 -5.35 7.75 32.31
CA GLY A 210 -4.90 6.37 32.58
C GLY A 210 -5.70 5.28 31.84
N ASN A 211 -6.62 5.63 30.95
CA ASN A 211 -7.45 4.65 30.24
C ASN A 211 -6.70 4.04 29.04
N LYS A 212 -6.22 2.81 29.21
CA LYS A 212 -5.45 2.08 28.20
C LYS A 212 -6.19 1.90 26.88
N TRP A 213 -7.50 1.66 26.90
CA TRP A 213 -8.28 1.46 25.67
C TRP A 213 -8.33 2.73 24.81
N ILE A 214 -8.58 3.89 25.42
CA ILE A 214 -8.59 5.17 24.70
C ILE A 214 -7.18 5.47 24.17
N LEU A 215 -6.15 5.27 24.99
CA LEU A 215 -4.75 5.46 24.60
C LEU A 215 -4.39 4.64 23.35
N ALA A 216 -4.74 3.35 23.31
CA ALA A 216 -4.50 2.49 22.17
C ALA A 216 -5.24 2.95 20.89
N ASN A 217 -6.43 3.54 21.03
CA ASN A 217 -7.15 4.13 19.90
C ASN A 217 -6.47 5.40 19.38
N CYS A 218 -5.96 6.27 20.27
CA CYS A 218 -5.16 7.43 19.88
C CYS A 218 -3.92 6.99 19.10
N LEU A 219 -3.17 6.00 19.62
CA LEU A 219 -1.98 5.44 18.98
C LEU A 219 -2.29 4.90 17.58
N ASN A 220 -3.39 4.16 17.41
CA ASN A 220 -3.82 3.67 16.10
C ASN A 220 -4.12 4.80 15.11
N ASN A 221 -4.83 5.85 15.53
CA ASN A 221 -5.17 6.95 14.63
C ASN A 221 -3.94 7.76 14.24
N MET A 222 -3.04 8.04 15.19
CA MET A 222 -1.77 8.69 14.88
C MET A 222 -0.91 7.82 13.95
N ALA A 223 -0.88 6.50 14.15
CA ALA A 223 -0.18 5.61 13.22
C ALA A 223 -0.72 5.76 11.79
N ILE A 224 -2.05 5.81 11.62
CA ILE A 224 -2.68 6.06 10.31
C ILE A 224 -2.27 7.43 9.75
N GLU A 225 -2.31 8.50 10.56
CA GLU A 225 -1.92 9.85 10.14
C GLU A 225 -0.46 9.91 9.67
N HIS A 226 0.45 9.25 10.38
CA HIS A 226 1.85 9.15 9.98
C HIS A 226 2.04 8.28 8.73
N ILE A 227 1.21 7.26 8.50
CA ILE A 227 1.18 6.52 7.22
C ILE A 227 0.77 7.45 6.07
N PHE A 228 -0.26 8.29 6.25
CA PHE A 228 -0.66 9.28 5.25
C PHE A 228 0.46 10.29 4.95
N LYS A 229 1.28 10.63 5.95
CA LYS A 229 2.47 11.47 5.77
C LYS A 229 3.72 10.74 5.27
N ARG A 230 3.64 9.43 5.02
CA ARG A 230 4.80 8.56 4.73
C ARG A 230 5.91 8.58 5.80
N GLU A 231 5.59 8.96 7.03
CA GLU A 231 6.49 8.88 8.20
C GLU A 231 6.46 7.46 8.79
N LEU A 232 6.86 6.48 7.99
CA LEU A 232 6.60 5.06 8.25
C LEU A 232 7.23 4.54 9.55
N ASP A 233 8.45 4.97 9.88
CA ASP A 233 9.11 4.52 11.13
C ASP A 233 8.34 4.96 12.38
N ARG A 234 7.80 6.19 12.39
CA ARG A 234 6.94 6.66 13.48
C ARG A 234 5.63 5.90 13.51
N ALA A 235 5.02 5.66 12.35
CA ALA A 235 3.79 4.88 12.26
C ALA A 235 3.96 3.46 12.84
N PHE A 236 5.07 2.78 12.53
CA PHE A 236 5.35 1.44 13.05
C PHE A 236 5.53 1.44 14.57
N ILE A 237 6.25 2.42 15.14
CA ILE A 237 6.41 2.54 16.60
C ILE A 237 5.06 2.72 17.29
N LEU A 238 4.22 3.63 16.78
CA LEU A 238 2.89 3.90 17.33
C LEU A 238 1.97 2.69 17.20
N ALA A 239 2.00 2.02 16.04
CA ALA A 239 1.24 0.81 15.80
C ALA A 239 1.65 -0.33 16.74
N GLU A 240 2.95 -0.53 16.97
CA GLU A 240 3.47 -1.54 17.89
C GLU A 240 3.03 -1.28 19.34
N GLN A 241 3.11 -0.02 19.80
CA GLN A 241 2.64 0.37 21.12
C GLN A 241 1.14 0.10 21.29
N GLY A 242 0.33 0.49 20.29
CA GLY A 242 -1.12 0.23 20.28
C GLY A 242 -1.43 -1.28 20.27
N MET A 243 -0.71 -2.07 19.48
CA MET A 243 -0.85 -3.52 19.40
C MET A 243 -0.59 -4.21 20.74
N ARG A 244 0.45 -3.80 21.47
CA ARG A 244 0.75 -4.34 22.80
C ARG A 244 -0.43 -4.14 23.76
N ILE A 245 -1.02 -2.94 23.75
CA ILE A 245 -2.19 -2.66 24.58
C ILE A 245 -3.41 -3.48 24.11
N PHE A 246 -3.68 -3.56 22.81
CA PHE A 246 -4.82 -4.37 22.33
C PHE A 246 -4.64 -5.87 22.60
N ASN A 247 -3.41 -6.38 22.65
CA ASN A 247 -3.11 -7.74 23.11
C ASN A 247 -3.47 -7.91 24.59
N ASP A 248 -3.05 -6.99 25.47
CA ASP A 248 -3.39 -7.02 26.90
C ASP A 248 -4.92 -6.95 27.14
N LEU A 249 -5.65 -6.26 26.25
CA LEU A 249 -7.10 -6.13 26.29
C LEU A 249 -7.85 -7.32 25.63
N ASN A 250 -7.14 -8.29 25.06
CA ASN A 250 -7.73 -9.38 24.26
C ASN A 250 -8.69 -8.86 23.17
N ASN A 251 -8.32 -7.74 22.51
CA ASN A 251 -9.16 -7.08 21.51
C ASN A 251 -8.73 -7.47 20.07
N GLU A 252 -9.19 -8.64 19.63
CA GLU A 252 -8.88 -9.19 18.31
C GLU A 252 -9.37 -8.30 17.16
N PHE A 253 -10.50 -7.62 17.35
CA PHE A 253 -11.03 -6.66 16.39
C PHE A 253 -10.04 -5.53 16.07
N ARG A 254 -9.47 -4.92 17.11
CA ARG A 254 -8.51 -3.81 16.93
C ARG A 254 -7.17 -4.29 16.41
N LYS A 255 -6.74 -5.48 16.81
CA LYS A 255 -5.54 -6.13 16.28
C LYS A 255 -5.63 -6.35 14.77
N ALA A 256 -6.74 -6.93 14.30
CA ALA A 256 -6.95 -7.19 12.89
C ALA A 256 -6.93 -5.90 12.04
N LEU A 257 -7.58 -4.83 12.54
CA LEU A 257 -7.59 -3.54 11.87
C LEU A 257 -6.19 -2.91 11.79
N MET A 258 -5.45 -2.93 12.91
CA MET A 258 -4.09 -2.38 12.95
C MET A 258 -3.15 -3.15 12.01
N LEU A 259 -3.21 -4.49 12.01
CA LEU A 259 -2.43 -5.31 11.08
C LEU A 259 -2.73 -4.97 9.61
N THR A 260 -4.00 -4.72 9.29
CA THR A 260 -4.39 -4.29 7.93
C THR A 260 -3.75 -2.94 7.57
N ASN A 261 -3.77 -1.97 8.48
CA ASN A 261 -3.13 -0.66 8.28
C ASN A 261 -1.59 -0.78 8.15
N MET A 262 -0.96 -1.59 9.00
CA MET A 262 0.48 -1.88 8.93
C MET A 262 0.86 -2.56 7.60
N GLY A 263 -0.02 -3.40 7.06
CA GLY A 263 0.12 -3.96 5.72
C GLY A 263 0.29 -2.88 4.64
N GLY A 264 -0.57 -1.86 4.66
CA GLY A 264 -0.43 -0.70 3.79
C GLY A 264 0.89 0.06 4.01
N ALA A 265 1.32 0.22 5.26
CA ALA A 265 2.60 0.87 5.59
C ALA A 265 3.81 0.08 5.06
N TYR A 266 3.81 -1.25 5.19
CA TYR A 266 4.85 -2.10 4.62
C TYR A 266 4.89 -2.03 3.10
N LEU A 267 3.72 -1.97 2.45
CA LEU A 267 3.65 -1.79 1.00
C LEU A 267 4.28 -0.46 0.58
N GLN A 268 3.98 0.64 1.28
CA GLN A 268 4.60 1.94 1.02
C GLN A 268 6.12 1.95 1.25
N ARG A 269 6.63 1.09 2.14
CA ARG A 269 8.08 0.89 2.37
C ARG A 269 8.75 0.04 1.27
N GLY A 270 7.97 -0.57 0.37
CA GLY A 270 8.44 -1.55 -0.61
C GLY A 270 8.66 -2.96 -0.04
N GLU A 271 8.20 -3.24 1.19
CA GLU A 271 8.30 -4.55 1.83
C GLU A 271 7.08 -5.43 1.48
N ILE A 272 6.94 -5.75 0.19
CA ILE A 272 5.69 -6.32 -0.37
C ILE A 272 5.28 -7.64 0.31
N ASP A 273 6.21 -8.56 0.55
CA ASP A 273 5.87 -9.86 1.15
C ASP A 273 5.54 -9.75 2.64
N ARG A 274 6.20 -8.82 3.35
CA ARG A 274 5.80 -8.50 4.74
C ARG A 274 4.43 -7.84 4.77
N ALA A 275 4.13 -6.96 3.82
CA ALA A 275 2.80 -6.38 3.67
C ALA A 275 1.74 -7.48 3.53
N LEU A 276 1.94 -8.41 2.58
CA LEU A 276 0.98 -9.49 2.32
C LEU A 276 0.77 -10.36 3.56
N LYS A 277 1.87 -10.84 4.17
CA LYS A 277 1.82 -11.68 5.37
C LYS A 277 1.13 -10.99 6.54
N THR A 278 1.35 -9.68 6.71
CA THR A 278 0.73 -8.89 7.79
C THR A 278 -0.77 -8.75 7.57
N VAL A 279 -1.20 -8.48 6.33
CA VAL A 279 -2.64 -8.40 5.99
C VAL A 279 -3.31 -9.77 6.11
N GLU A 280 -2.65 -10.85 5.70
CA GLU A 280 -3.17 -12.22 5.84
C GLU A 280 -3.39 -12.61 7.31
N LEU A 281 -2.48 -12.20 8.21
CA LEU A 281 -2.68 -12.37 9.66
C LEU A 281 -3.90 -11.59 10.15
N GLY A 282 -4.04 -10.32 9.73
CA GLY A 282 -5.22 -9.52 10.06
C GLY A 282 -6.52 -10.14 9.54
N MET A 283 -6.50 -10.68 8.32
CA MET A 283 -7.63 -11.35 7.69
C MET A 283 -8.03 -12.62 8.45
N THR A 284 -7.05 -13.39 8.91
CA THR A 284 -7.29 -14.62 9.69
C THR A 284 -8.05 -14.29 10.98
N ILE A 285 -7.53 -13.32 11.74
CA ILE A 285 -8.18 -12.83 12.97
C ILE A 285 -9.60 -12.29 12.69
N ALA A 286 -9.76 -11.52 11.60
CA ALA A 286 -11.05 -10.96 11.22
C ALA A 286 -12.07 -12.04 10.84
N LYS A 287 -11.65 -13.11 10.17
CA LYS A 287 -12.50 -14.27 9.84
C LYS A 287 -12.91 -15.05 11.08
N GLU A 288 -11.96 -15.37 11.95
CA GLU A 288 -12.22 -16.08 13.22
C GLU A 288 -13.18 -15.30 14.12
N SER A 289 -13.08 -13.96 14.09
CA SER A 289 -13.93 -13.06 14.87
C SER A 289 -15.24 -12.66 14.16
N GLY A 290 -15.47 -13.11 12.91
CA GLY A 290 -16.69 -12.78 12.14
C GLY A 290 -16.82 -11.31 11.72
N ILE A 291 -15.72 -10.55 11.64
CA ILE A 291 -15.73 -9.10 11.43
C ILE A 291 -15.71 -8.76 9.93
N LYS A 292 -16.87 -8.82 9.28
CA LYS A 292 -17.02 -8.64 7.82
C LYS A 292 -16.37 -7.38 7.26
N TRP A 293 -16.53 -6.24 7.91
CA TRP A 293 -16.01 -4.97 7.39
C TRP A 293 -14.47 -4.90 7.41
N VAL A 294 -13.80 -5.52 8.41
CA VAL A 294 -12.33 -5.65 8.42
C VAL A 294 -11.88 -6.59 7.31
N ILE A 295 -12.62 -7.68 7.04
CA ILE A 295 -12.35 -8.55 5.89
C ILE A 295 -12.39 -7.76 4.57
N GLY A 296 -13.37 -6.86 4.42
CA GLY A 296 -13.45 -5.94 3.28
C GLY A 296 -12.20 -5.07 3.14
N PHE A 297 -11.68 -4.54 4.24
CA PHE A 297 -10.42 -3.79 4.24
C PHE A 297 -9.19 -4.65 3.90
N CYS A 298 -9.10 -5.86 4.45
CA CYS A 298 -8.02 -6.78 4.09
C CYS A 298 -8.02 -7.05 2.58
N PHE A 299 -9.19 -7.24 1.97
CA PHE A 299 -9.30 -7.41 0.52
C PHE A 299 -8.80 -6.18 -0.26
N ILE A 300 -9.10 -4.96 0.18
CA ILE A 300 -8.55 -3.73 -0.44
C ILE A 300 -7.03 -3.73 -0.37
N SER A 301 -6.46 -3.99 0.82
CA SER A 301 -5.01 -3.97 1.00
C SER A 301 -4.31 -5.08 0.20
N MET A 302 -4.86 -6.30 0.19
CA MET A 302 -4.34 -7.39 -0.64
C MET A 302 -4.45 -7.07 -2.12
N ALA A 303 -5.56 -6.46 -2.56
CA ALA A 303 -5.72 -6.03 -3.95
C ALA A 303 -4.62 -5.05 -4.34
N GLN A 304 -4.39 -4.00 -3.53
CA GLN A 304 -3.30 -3.04 -3.75
C GLN A 304 -1.92 -3.71 -3.83
N ILE A 305 -1.66 -4.67 -2.95
CA ILE A 305 -0.40 -5.44 -2.96
C ILE A 305 -0.26 -6.23 -4.28
N HIS A 306 -1.32 -6.88 -4.75
CA HIS A 306 -1.30 -7.64 -6.01
C HIS A 306 -1.17 -6.72 -7.23
N ILE A 307 -1.89 -5.59 -7.28
CA ILE A 307 -1.72 -4.56 -8.32
C ILE A 307 -0.27 -4.07 -8.34
N PHE A 308 0.33 -3.81 -7.18
CA PHE A 308 1.73 -3.37 -7.09
C PHE A 308 2.74 -4.44 -7.55
N LYS A 309 2.42 -5.73 -7.36
CA LYS A 309 3.17 -6.85 -7.96
C LYS A 309 2.95 -6.97 -9.48
N GLY A 310 1.97 -6.23 -10.03
CA GLY A 310 1.49 -6.26 -11.41
C GLY A 310 0.50 -7.41 -11.71
N ASP A 311 0.02 -8.12 -10.69
CA ASP A 311 -1.03 -9.15 -10.81
C ASP A 311 -2.41 -8.46 -10.82
N LEU A 312 -2.71 -7.81 -11.95
CA LEU A 312 -3.91 -6.97 -12.10
C LEU A 312 -5.21 -7.76 -11.93
N ASP A 313 -5.29 -8.97 -12.51
CA ASP A 313 -6.49 -9.81 -12.44
C ASP A 313 -6.82 -10.23 -11.01
N ARG A 314 -5.81 -10.65 -10.25
CA ARG A 314 -6.02 -11.00 -8.84
C ARG A 314 -6.38 -9.77 -8.01
N GLY A 315 -5.75 -8.63 -8.28
CA GLY A 315 -6.09 -7.36 -7.64
C GLY A 315 -7.55 -6.95 -7.88
N ILE A 316 -8.00 -7.00 -9.13
CA ILE A 316 -9.39 -6.72 -9.54
C ILE A 316 -10.37 -7.65 -8.83
N MET A 317 -10.13 -8.96 -8.84
CA MET A 317 -10.98 -9.94 -8.16
C MET A 317 -11.12 -9.65 -6.66
N LEU A 318 -10.01 -9.27 -5.99
CA LEU A 318 -10.02 -8.92 -4.56
C LEU A 318 -10.79 -7.61 -4.31
N TYR A 319 -10.67 -6.61 -5.18
CA TYR A 319 -11.50 -5.40 -5.11
C TYR A 319 -13.00 -5.72 -5.28
N GLU A 320 -13.38 -6.59 -6.23
CA GLU A 320 -14.78 -7.00 -6.42
C GLU A 320 -15.34 -7.73 -5.18
N GLN A 321 -14.53 -8.58 -4.52
CA GLN A 321 -14.89 -9.20 -3.25
C GLN A 321 -15.11 -8.17 -2.14
N SER A 322 -14.24 -7.15 -2.06
CA SER A 322 -14.41 -6.04 -1.13
C SER A 322 -15.67 -5.22 -1.43
N LEU A 323 -15.91 -4.92 -2.70
CA LEU A 323 -17.07 -4.16 -3.18
C LEU A 323 -18.37 -4.83 -2.75
N THR A 324 -18.45 -6.16 -2.89
CA THR A 324 -19.60 -6.96 -2.44
C THR A 324 -19.85 -6.78 -0.95
N ILE A 325 -18.81 -6.87 -0.12
CA ILE A 325 -18.93 -6.68 1.34
C ILE A 325 -19.43 -5.27 1.68
N PHE A 326 -18.84 -4.22 1.08
CA PHE A 326 -19.22 -2.85 1.41
C PHE A 326 -20.58 -2.43 0.85
N ASN A 327 -21.03 -3.06 -0.24
CA ASN A 327 -22.42 -2.96 -0.72
C ASN A 327 -23.39 -3.61 0.27
N ASP A 328 -23.13 -4.84 0.73
CA ASP A 328 -23.95 -5.54 1.71
C ASP A 328 -24.07 -4.77 3.04
N LEU A 329 -23.00 -4.07 3.42
CA LEU A 329 -22.96 -3.21 4.60
C LEU A 329 -23.52 -1.79 4.36
N ASN A 330 -23.92 -1.47 3.13
CA ASN A 330 -24.42 -0.16 2.71
C ASN A 330 -23.48 1.01 3.06
N ILE A 331 -22.16 0.81 2.94
CA ILE A 331 -21.16 1.85 3.26
C ILE A 331 -20.68 2.52 1.96
N LYS A 332 -21.50 3.43 1.43
CA LYS A 332 -21.32 4.09 0.13
C LYS A 332 -19.94 4.70 -0.09
N ARG A 333 -19.34 5.27 0.95
CA ARG A 333 -18.00 5.86 0.86
C ARG A 333 -16.93 4.85 0.43
N TRP A 334 -16.93 3.66 1.02
CA TRP A 334 -15.96 2.61 0.65
C TRP A 334 -16.28 2.01 -0.70
N VAL A 335 -17.56 1.88 -1.06
CA VAL A 335 -18.00 1.53 -2.41
C VAL A 335 -17.38 2.49 -3.43
N GLY A 336 -17.51 3.80 -3.23
CA GLY A 336 -16.89 4.80 -4.10
C GLY A 336 -15.35 4.69 -4.14
N ASN A 337 -14.67 4.48 -3.01
CA ASN A 337 -13.21 4.31 -3.03
C ASN A 337 -12.78 3.06 -3.83
N ILE A 338 -13.50 1.95 -3.68
CA ILE A 338 -13.20 0.70 -4.39
C ILE A 338 -13.49 0.85 -5.88
N LEU A 339 -14.57 1.53 -6.26
CA LEU A 339 -14.88 1.81 -7.67
C LEU A 339 -13.80 2.66 -8.35
N ASN A 340 -13.25 3.65 -7.65
CA ASN A 340 -12.11 4.41 -8.16
C ASN A 340 -10.88 3.49 -8.37
N ASN A 341 -10.51 2.70 -7.37
CA ASN A 341 -9.39 1.77 -7.47
C ASN A 341 -9.59 0.70 -8.56
N LEU A 342 -10.81 0.21 -8.75
CA LEU A 342 -11.17 -0.67 -9.87
C LEU A 342 -11.02 0.04 -11.22
N GLY A 343 -11.47 1.29 -11.30
CA GLY A 343 -11.28 2.13 -12.48
C GLY A 343 -9.82 2.24 -12.88
N GLU A 344 -8.95 2.52 -11.90
CA GLU A 344 -7.51 2.56 -12.10
C GLU A 344 -6.92 1.20 -12.51
N ALA A 345 -7.32 0.11 -11.85
CA ALA A 345 -6.84 -1.23 -12.19
C ALA A 345 -7.25 -1.65 -13.61
N TYR A 346 -8.48 -1.34 -14.02
CA TYR A 346 -8.94 -1.56 -15.41
C TYR A 346 -8.20 -0.67 -16.40
N ARG A 347 -7.89 0.58 -16.05
CA ARG A 347 -7.07 1.47 -16.87
C ARG A 347 -5.67 0.89 -17.11
N GLN A 348 -5.00 0.45 -16.05
CA GLN A 348 -3.67 -0.19 -16.14
C GLN A 348 -3.69 -1.47 -16.97
N LYS A 349 -4.80 -2.21 -16.93
CA LYS A 349 -5.04 -3.40 -17.77
C LYS A 349 -5.36 -3.06 -19.24
N GLY A 350 -5.67 -1.79 -19.55
CA GLY A 350 -6.10 -1.34 -20.88
C GLY A 350 -7.60 -1.52 -21.15
N GLU A 351 -8.39 -1.98 -20.18
CA GLU A 351 -9.84 -2.14 -20.28
C GLU A 351 -10.57 -0.80 -20.01
N LEU A 352 -10.32 0.20 -20.87
CA LEU A 352 -10.75 1.60 -20.64
C LEU A 352 -12.27 1.78 -20.51
N ASP A 353 -13.08 0.97 -21.21
CA ASP A 353 -14.55 1.04 -21.10
C ASP A 353 -15.03 0.65 -19.70
N ARG A 354 -14.50 -0.44 -19.14
CA ARG A 354 -14.82 -0.86 -17.77
C ARG A 354 -14.28 0.12 -16.74
N ALA A 355 -13.13 0.71 -17.00
CA ALA A 355 -12.57 1.77 -16.16
C ALA A 355 -13.54 2.96 -16.04
N LEU A 356 -14.09 3.42 -17.17
CA LEU A 356 -15.08 4.49 -17.22
C LEU A 356 -16.38 4.10 -16.50
N GLU A 357 -16.90 2.88 -16.72
CA GLU A 357 -18.11 2.40 -16.03
C GLU A 357 -17.96 2.44 -14.51
N CYS A 358 -16.82 1.98 -13.97
CA CYS A 358 -16.54 2.03 -12.54
C CYS A 358 -16.51 3.49 -12.03
N LEU A 359 -15.86 4.39 -12.75
CA LEU A 359 -15.75 5.80 -12.35
C LEU A 359 -17.10 6.53 -12.45
N GLU A 360 -17.91 6.26 -13.46
CA GLU A 360 -19.25 6.85 -13.59
C GLU A 360 -20.18 6.38 -12.46
N GLN A 361 -20.13 5.10 -12.08
CA GLN A 361 -20.88 4.58 -10.94
C GLN A 361 -20.45 5.26 -9.63
N GLY A 362 -19.15 5.43 -9.43
CA GLY A 362 -18.62 6.07 -8.23
C GLY A 362 -18.93 7.57 -8.17
N LEU A 363 -18.86 8.28 -9.30
CA LEU A 363 -19.26 9.68 -9.42
C LEU A 363 -20.73 9.87 -9.04
N ALA A 364 -21.63 8.99 -9.50
CA ALA A 364 -23.05 9.06 -9.17
C ALA A 364 -23.34 8.92 -7.66
N LEU A 365 -22.46 8.23 -6.90
CA LEU A 365 -22.59 8.14 -5.44
C LEU A 365 -22.26 9.46 -4.74
N TYR A 366 -21.26 10.20 -5.23
CA TYR A 366 -20.78 11.45 -4.62
C TYR A 366 -21.53 12.69 -5.12
N ASP A 367 -22.03 12.68 -6.35
CA ASP A 367 -22.95 13.72 -6.85
C ASP A 367 -24.19 13.82 -5.95
N ALA A 368 -24.67 12.70 -5.41
CA ALA A 368 -25.78 12.67 -4.48
C ALA A 368 -25.44 13.21 -3.08
N SER A 369 -24.18 13.13 -2.63
CA SER A 369 -23.75 13.62 -1.31
C SER A 369 -23.19 15.04 -1.31
N GLY A 370 -22.93 15.62 -2.50
CA GLY A 370 -22.38 16.98 -2.61
C GLY A 370 -20.91 17.10 -2.20
N ASN A 371 -20.17 15.99 -2.12
CA ASN A 371 -18.75 15.99 -1.74
C ASN A 371 -17.86 16.48 -2.89
N LEU A 372 -17.72 17.81 -3.00
CA LEU A 372 -17.03 18.47 -4.11
C LEU A 372 -15.59 18.00 -4.32
N LYS A 373 -14.82 17.71 -3.25
CA LYS A 373 -13.44 17.22 -3.35
C LYS A 373 -13.40 15.83 -4.01
N ARG A 374 -14.30 14.92 -3.59
CA ARG A 374 -14.40 13.59 -4.19
C ARG A 374 -14.80 13.68 -5.66
N ILE A 375 -15.80 14.50 -5.99
CA ILE A 375 -16.23 14.73 -7.38
C ILE A 375 -15.05 15.21 -8.25
N ALA A 376 -14.24 16.13 -7.73
CA ALA A 376 -13.04 16.62 -8.44
C ALA A 376 -12.03 15.50 -8.72
N SER A 377 -11.76 14.63 -7.74
CA SER A 377 -10.90 13.46 -7.96
C SER A 377 -11.45 12.55 -9.07
N TYR A 378 -12.77 12.33 -9.13
CA TYR A 378 -13.38 11.51 -10.20
C TYR A 378 -13.26 12.16 -11.58
N TYR A 379 -13.38 13.49 -11.68
CA TYR A 379 -13.16 14.19 -12.93
C TYR A 379 -11.73 14.02 -13.44
N ASP A 380 -10.72 14.09 -12.57
CA ASP A 380 -9.31 13.82 -12.93
C ASP A 380 -9.15 12.45 -13.61
N TYR A 381 -9.58 11.37 -12.94
CA TYR A 381 -9.46 10.02 -13.53
C TYR A 381 -10.25 9.87 -14.83
N LEU A 382 -11.47 10.42 -14.90
CA LEU A 382 -12.29 10.38 -16.12
C LEU A 382 -11.61 11.12 -17.27
N ILE A 383 -11.06 12.31 -17.03
CA ILE A 383 -10.38 13.11 -18.07
C ILE A 383 -9.16 12.35 -18.59
N GLN A 384 -8.31 11.82 -17.70
CA GLN A 384 -7.13 11.04 -18.09
C GLN A 384 -7.51 9.82 -18.96
N ILE A 385 -8.50 9.03 -18.53
CA ILE A 385 -8.94 7.84 -19.29
C ILE A 385 -9.56 8.22 -20.63
N LEU A 386 -10.35 9.30 -20.69
CA LEU A 386 -10.94 9.77 -21.94
C LEU A 386 -9.88 10.28 -22.92
N ILE A 387 -8.82 10.92 -22.43
CA ILE A 387 -7.65 11.30 -23.23
C ILE A 387 -6.96 10.04 -23.79
N GLU A 388 -6.72 9.04 -22.96
CA GLU A 388 -6.09 7.77 -23.39
C GLU A 388 -6.92 7.01 -24.41
N ARG A 389 -8.26 7.03 -24.26
CA ARG A 389 -9.21 6.46 -25.20
C ARG A 389 -9.29 7.26 -26.52
N GLY A 390 -8.87 8.52 -26.51
CA GLY A 390 -8.98 9.45 -27.64
C GLY A 390 -10.34 10.18 -27.73
N ASP A 391 -11.22 10.06 -26.73
CA ASP A 391 -12.50 10.79 -26.66
C ASP A 391 -12.28 12.22 -26.12
N LEU A 392 -11.55 13.03 -26.90
CA LEU A 392 -11.13 14.37 -26.52
C LEU A 392 -12.31 15.33 -26.32
N GLU A 393 -13.44 15.10 -27.00
CA GLU A 393 -14.63 15.93 -26.85
C GLU A 393 -15.27 15.73 -25.46
N LYS A 394 -15.41 14.50 -25.00
CA LYS A 394 -15.89 14.24 -23.64
C LYS A 394 -14.88 14.69 -22.58
N ALA A 395 -13.58 14.45 -22.81
CA ALA A 395 -12.53 14.94 -21.91
C ALA A 395 -12.64 16.46 -21.72
N GLN A 396 -12.83 17.21 -22.82
CA GLN A 396 -13.01 18.67 -22.78
C GLN A 396 -14.28 19.09 -22.01
N LYS A 397 -15.38 18.33 -22.11
CA LYS A 397 -16.61 18.59 -21.35
C LYS A 397 -16.40 18.38 -19.85
N PHE A 398 -15.72 17.30 -19.45
CA PHE A 398 -15.39 17.07 -18.04
C PHE A 398 -14.40 18.11 -17.51
N LEU A 399 -13.41 18.52 -18.30
CA LEU A 399 -12.48 19.59 -17.92
C LEU A 399 -13.20 20.92 -17.67
N GLN A 400 -14.23 21.26 -18.46
CA GLN A 400 -15.06 22.45 -18.23
C GLN A 400 -15.88 22.35 -16.93
N ARG A 401 -16.41 21.15 -16.63
CA ARG A 401 -17.11 20.92 -15.35
C ARG A 401 -16.15 21.00 -14.17
N TYR A 402 -14.94 20.46 -14.32
CA TYR A 402 -13.90 20.54 -13.31
C TYR A 402 -13.48 22.01 -13.09
N GLU A 403 -13.31 22.81 -14.14
CA GLU A 403 -13.03 24.25 -13.99
C GLU A 403 -14.10 24.96 -13.14
N GLN A 404 -15.37 24.72 -13.42
CA GLN A 404 -16.49 25.28 -12.63
C GLN A 404 -16.43 24.82 -11.16
N LEU A 405 -16.21 23.53 -10.93
CA LEU A 405 -16.08 22.96 -9.58
C LEU A 405 -14.89 23.54 -8.83
N ASN A 406 -13.75 23.70 -9.50
CA ASN A 406 -12.51 24.22 -8.94
C ASN A 406 -12.67 25.68 -8.46
N THR A 407 -13.43 26.51 -9.20
CA THR A 407 -13.76 27.89 -8.75
C THR A 407 -14.60 27.92 -7.47
N GLN A 408 -15.40 26.88 -7.21
CA GLN A 408 -16.18 26.74 -5.99
C GLN A 408 -15.33 26.19 -4.84
N LEU A 409 -14.50 25.18 -5.11
CA LEU A 409 -13.62 24.53 -4.13
C LEU A 409 -12.58 25.50 -3.55
N LYS A 410 -11.95 26.33 -4.40
CA LYS A 410 -10.83 27.22 -4.02
C LYS A 410 -9.71 26.48 -3.25
N ASP A 411 -9.49 25.22 -3.61
CA ASP A 411 -8.49 24.34 -3.03
C ASP A 411 -7.26 24.31 -3.94
N LYS A 412 -6.09 24.66 -3.41
CA LYS A 412 -4.87 24.82 -4.22
C LYS A 412 -4.43 23.51 -4.86
N HIS A 413 -4.49 22.41 -4.11
CA HIS A 413 -4.06 21.11 -4.59
C HIS A 413 -4.95 20.61 -5.74
N HIS A 414 -6.27 20.72 -5.60
CA HIS A 414 -7.19 20.38 -6.71
C HIS A 414 -7.03 21.31 -7.91
N ASN A 415 -6.65 22.58 -7.69
CA ASN A 415 -6.33 23.46 -8.79
C ASN A 415 -5.10 22.97 -9.58
N LEU A 416 -4.05 22.47 -8.91
CA LEU A 416 -2.89 21.89 -9.59
C LEU A 416 -3.26 20.64 -10.40
N ILE A 417 -4.11 19.76 -9.86
CA ILE A 417 -4.64 18.60 -10.59
C ILE A 417 -5.41 19.06 -11.84
N TYR A 418 -6.31 20.05 -11.71
CA TYR A 418 -7.01 20.62 -12.86
C TYR A 418 -6.05 21.20 -13.92
N GLN A 419 -4.98 21.89 -13.50
CA GLN A 419 -3.99 22.40 -14.43
C GLN A 419 -3.25 21.26 -15.15
N LEU A 420 -2.92 20.18 -14.43
CA LEU A 420 -2.34 18.98 -15.02
C LEU A 420 -3.26 18.42 -16.10
N ASP A 421 -4.53 18.16 -15.80
CA ASP A 421 -5.52 17.65 -16.77
C ASP A 421 -5.64 18.54 -18.02
N LYS A 422 -5.61 19.86 -17.80
CA LYS A 422 -5.61 20.84 -18.88
C LYS A 422 -4.35 20.74 -19.74
N ALA A 423 -3.18 20.59 -19.14
CA ALA A 423 -1.92 20.39 -19.85
C ALA A 423 -1.93 19.07 -20.64
N LEU A 424 -2.43 17.99 -20.06
CA LEU A 424 -2.58 16.69 -20.71
C LEU A 424 -3.45 16.80 -21.97
N LEU A 425 -4.59 17.49 -21.86
CA LEU A 425 -5.48 17.70 -23.01
C LEU A 425 -4.82 18.59 -24.08
N LEU A 426 -4.13 19.67 -23.68
CA LEU A 426 -3.44 20.58 -24.61
C LEU A 426 -2.29 19.89 -25.37
N LYS A 427 -1.56 18.99 -24.70
CA LYS A 427 -0.46 18.21 -25.28
C LYS A 427 -0.93 17.31 -26.43
N THR A 428 -2.16 16.79 -26.39
CA THR A 428 -2.73 15.97 -27.48
C THR A 428 -2.90 16.73 -28.80
N SER A 429 -2.91 18.06 -28.77
CA SER A 429 -3.11 18.88 -29.97
C SER A 429 -1.85 18.92 -30.85
N ASN A 430 -2.04 18.85 -32.16
CA ASN A 430 -0.96 19.02 -33.15
C ASN A 430 -0.46 20.46 -33.31
N ARG A 431 -1.13 21.45 -32.73
CA ARG A 431 -0.70 22.86 -32.79
C ARG A 431 0.45 23.10 -31.81
N ALA A 432 1.60 23.57 -32.31
CA ALA A 432 2.78 23.92 -31.50
C ALA A 432 2.45 24.86 -30.33
N ARG A 433 1.59 25.87 -30.56
CA ARG A 433 1.14 26.80 -29.51
C ARG A 433 0.45 26.11 -28.34
N ASN A 434 -0.28 25.01 -28.57
CA ASN A 434 -0.94 24.28 -27.49
C ASN A 434 0.05 23.40 -26.72
N ARG A 435 1.04 22.80 -27.39
CA ARG A 435 2.11 22.04 -26.75
C ARG A 435 2.99 22.93 -25.87
N ALA A 436 3.39 24.09 -26.37
CA ALA A 436 4.14 25.08 -25.59
C ALA A 436 3.37 25.55 -24.34
N LYS A 437 2.05 25.71 -24.44
CA LYS A 437 1.21 26.00 -23.27
C LYS A 437 1.12 24.83 -22.29
N ALA A 438 1.06 23.60 -22.78
CA ALA A 438 1.08 22.42 -21.92
C ALA A 438 2.40 22.36 -21.14
N GLU A 439 3.52 22.58 -21.82
CA GLU A 439 4.86 22.64 -21.23
C GLU A 439 4.96 23.75 -20.16
N GLU A 440 4.49 24.96 -20.45
CA GLU A 440 4.43 26.07 -19.50
C GLU A 440 3.67 25.69 -18.21
N ILE A 441 2.50 25.06 -18.35
CA ILE A 441 1.69 24.63 -17.22
C ILE A 441 2.41 23.53 -16.42
N LEU A 442 3.03 22.55 -17.09
CA LEU A 442 3.75 21.47 -16.42
C LEU A 442 4.96 22.00 -15.64
N ASN A 443 5.69 22.97 -16.18
CA ASN A 443 6.77 23.64 -15.45
C ASN A 443 6.26 24.44 -14.24
N GLN A 444 5.12 25.14 -14.37
CA GLN A 444 4.49 25.82 -13.23
C GLN A 444 4.14 24.84 -12.10
N ILE A 445 3.63 23.65 -12.42
CA ILE A 445 3.37 22.60 -11.43
C ILE A 445 4.66 22.19 -10.72
N LEU A 446 5.79 22.11 -11.44
CA LEU A 446 7.08 21.73 -10.84
C LEU A 446 7.71 22.80 -9.95
N GLU A 447 7.28 24.06 -10.07
CA GLU A 447 7.77 25.20 -9.29
C GLU A 447 6.86 25.54 -8.10
N ASP A 448 5.63 25.02 -8.07
CA ASP A 448 4.66 25.28 -7.01
C ASP A 448 5.01 24.53 -5.72
N GLU A 449 5.06 25.24 -4.59
CA GLU A 449 5.39 24.68 -3.27
C GLU A 449 4.32 23.70 -2.76
N ASP A 450 3.07 23.83 -3.22
CA ASP A 450 1.95 22.97 -2.84
C ASP A 450 1.85 21.71 -3.72
N SER A 451 2.77 21.52 -4.69
CA SER A 451 2.83 20.31 -5.52
C SER A 451 3.38 19.12 -4.74
N ASP A 452 2.55 18.08 -4.64
CA ASP A 452 3.02 16.80 -4.11
C ASP A 452 3.90 16.05 -5.12
N PHE A 453 4.53 14.99 -4.63
CA PHE A 453 5.43 14.20 -5.45
C PHE A 453 4.73 13.42 -6.56
N GLU A 454 3.45 13.04 -6.41
CA GLU A 454 2.72 12.31 -7.45
C GLU A 454 2.45 13.23 -8.65
N LEU A 455 2.05 14.48 -8.38
CA LEU A 455 1.91 15.52 -9.38
C LEU A 455 3.25 15.86 -10.04
N MET A 456 4.34 15.99 -9.27
CA MET A 456 5.67 16.23 -9.84
C MET A 456 6.12 15.10 -10.76
N LEU A 457 5.93 13.83 -10.35
CA LEU A 457 6.28 12.67 -11.18
C LEU A 457 5.46 12.67 -12.48
N LYS A 458 4.14 12.88 -12.41
CA LYS A 458 3.30 13.01 -13.61
C LYS A 458 3.76 14.16 -14.49
N ALA A 459 4.05 15.34 -13.93
CA ALA A 459 4.47 16.50 -14.70
C ALA A 459 5.79 16.25 -15.44
N LEU A 460 6.79 15.67 -14.76
CA LEU A 460 8.09 15.31 -15.35
C LEU A 460 7.94 14.27 -16.48
N THR A 461 7.16 13.21 -16.28
CA THR A 461 6.93 12.20 -17.32
C THR A 461 6.29 12.82 -18.57
N ASN A 462 5.32 13.72 -18.39
CA ASN A 462 4.62 14.37 -19.48
C ASN A 462 5.46 15.44 -20.20
N LEU A 463 6.38 16.10 -19.50
CA LEU A 463 7.41 16.97 -20.12
C LEU A 463 8.39 16.15 -20.97
N CYS A 464 8.86 15.00 -20.45
CA CYS A 464 9.70 14.10 -21.22
C CYS A 464 9.00 13.65 -22.52
N GLU A 465 7.71 13.31 -22.48
CA GLU A 465 6.96 12.94 -23.71
C GLU A 465 6.85 14.08 -24.73
N LEU A 466 6.64 15.32 -24.26
CA LEU A 466 6.65 16.50 -25.13
C LEU A 466 7.98 16.66 -25.85
N LEU A 467 9.09 16.56 -25.11
CA LEU A 467 10.45 16.67 -25.67
C LEU A 467 10.81 15.48 -26.56
N ILE A 468 10.37 14.26 -26.26
CA ILE A 468 10.50 13.10 -27.19
C ILE A 468 9.75 13.37 -28.48
N THR A 469 8.55 13.95 -28.38
CA THR A 469 7.76 14.30 -29.56
C THR A 469 8.48 15.34 -30.40
N GLU A 470 9.11 16.33 -29.77
CA GLU A 470 9.97 17.31 -30.43
C GLU A 470 11.18 16.65 -31.10
N LEU A 471 11.97 15.88 -30.35
CA LEU A 471 13.12 15.11 -30.83
C LEU A 471 12.79 14.29 -32.08
N ARG A 472 11.61 13.65 -32.11
CA ARG A 472 11.11 12.89 -33.27
C ARG A 472 10.78 13.77 -34.48
N MET A 473 10.28 15.00 -34.25
CA MET A 473 9.87 15.92 -35.31
C MET A 473 11.05 16.72 -35.88
N THR A 474 11.99 17.14 -35.04
CA THR A 474 13.12 18.01 -35.40
C THR A 474 14.37 17.22 -35.77
N ASN A 475 14.49 15.98 -35.26
CA ASN A 475 15.69 15.16 -35.37
C ASN A 475 16.93 15.88 -34.79
N ASP A 476 16.72 16.69 -33.75
CA ASP A 476 17.73 17.49 -33.07
C ASP A 476 18.20 16.82 -31.77
N LEU A 477 19.48 16.45 -31.72
CA LEU A 477 20.09 15.81 -30.55
C LEU A 477 20.22 16.75 -29.35
N GLU A 478 20.20 18.07 -29.54
CA GLU A 478 20.32 19.05 -28.44
C GLU A 478 19.14 18.92 -27.46
N VAL A 479 17.98 18.44 -27.91
CA VAL A 479 16.81 18.16 -27.06
C VAL A 479 17.13 17.14 -25.95
N LEU A 480 18.12 16.27 -26.14
CA LEU A 480 18.57 15.36 -25.08
C LEU A 480 19.18 16.10 -23.88
N GLU A 481 19.77 17.28 -24.09
CA GLU A 481 20.31 18.12 -23.02
C GLU A 481 19.21 18.67 -22.11
N GLU A 482 17.97 18.77 -22.62
CA GLU A 482 16.77 19.15 -21.84
C GLU A 482 16.09 17.94 -21.19
N ILE A 483 16.06 16.78 -21.87
CA ILE A 483 15.43 15.57 -21.34
C ILE A 483 16.22 15.01 -20.13
N ASN A 484 17.56 15.01 -20.20
CA ASN A 484 18.40 14.38 -19.19
C ASN A 484 18.21 14.95 -17.77
N PRO A 485 18.19 16.28 -17.55
CA PRO A 485 17.88 16.86 -16.23
C PRO A 485 16.49 16.50 -15.70
N LEU A 486 15.49 16.41 -16.58
CA LEU A 486 14.12 16.07 -16.19
C LEU A 486 14.01 14.63 -15.71
N ILE A 487 14.64 13.69 -16.42
CA ILE A 487 14.63 12.27 -16.02
C ILE A 487 15.49 12.02 -14.78
N ASP A 488 16.57 12.76 -14.58
CA ASP A 488 17.37 12.71 -13.34
C ASP A 488 16.55 13.22 -12.15
N ARG A 489 15.83 14.34 -12.31
CA ARG A 489 14.91 14.86 -11.28
C ARG A 489 13.78 13.88 -10.99
N LEU A 490 13.21 13.24 -12.00
CA LEU A 490 12.16 12.22 -11.84
C LEU A 490 12.70 11.05 -11.02
N SER A 491 13.91 10.58 -11.34
CA SER A 491 14.55 9.45 -10.66
C SER A 491 14.87 9.79 -9.19
N ASP A 492 15.38 10.99 -8.91
CA ASP A 492 15.66 11.46 -7.54
C ASP A 492 14.37 11.57 -6.70
N ILE A 493 13.28 12.11 -7.26
CA ILE A 493 11.98 12.15 -6.57
C ILE A 493 11.43 10.73 -6.35
N ALA A 494 11.51 9.86 -7.36
CA ALA A 494 11.04 8.48 -7.25
C ALA A 494 11.82 7.71 -6.18
N GLU A 495 13.14 7.89 -6.09
CA GLU A 495 13.98 7.29 -5.05
C GLU A 495 13.62 7.81 -3.65
N LYS A 496 13.55 9.14 -3.48
CA LYS A 496 13.22 9.77 -2.19
C LYS A 496 11.84 9.40 -1.67
N THR A 497 10.90 9.19 -2.58
CA THR A 497 9.49 8.89 -2.23
C THR A 497 9.22 7.39 -2.10
N GLY A 498 10.17 6.52 -2.46
CA GLY A 498 9.97 5.06 -2.46
C GLY A 498 9.13 4.55 -3.63
N SER A 499 9.02 5.32 -4.71
CA SER A 499 8.28 4.95 -5.92
C SER A 499 9.13 4.08 -6.85
N TYR A 500 9.55 2.91 -6.37
CA TYR A 500 10.57 2.08 -7.03
C TYR A 500 10.18 1.54 -8.41
N SER A 501 8.89 1.34 -8.68
CA SER A 501 8.42 0.96 -10.02
C SER A 501 8.71 2.06 -11.05
N ILE A 502 8.42 3.32 -10.72
CA ILE A 502 8.70 4.47 -11.59
C ILE A 502 10.21 4.67 -11.76
N LEU A 503 10.99 4.46 -10.70
CA LEU A 503 12.45 4.54 -10.74
C LEU A 503 13.08 3.46 -11.65
N CYS A 504 12.56 2.23 -11.61
CA CYS A 504 12.97 1.20 -12.55
C CYS A 504 12.63 1.60 -14.00
N GLU A 505 11.39 2.03 -14.26
CA GLU A 505 10.98 2.45 -15.61
C GLU A 505 11.77 3.69 -16.10
N SER A 506 12.19 4.58 -15.19
CA SER A 506 13.08 5.71 -15.53
C SER A 506 14.47 5.24 -15.94
N TYR A 507 15.03 4.23 -15.27
CA TYR A 507 16.30 3.64 -15.69
C TYR A 507 16.20 2.92 -17.05
N ILE A 508 15.12 2.19 -17.31
CA ILE A 508 14.88 1.61 -18.65
C ILE A 508 14.79 2.73 -19.70
N PHE A 509 14.11 3.82 -19.40
CA PHE A 509 14.01 4.97 -20.29
C PHE A 509 15.38 5.64 -20.52
N GLN A 510 16.19 5.84 -19.49
CA GLN A 510 17.58 6.34 -19.61
C GLN A 510 18.47 5.38 -20.41
N ALA A 511 18.25 4.07 -20.31
CA ALA A 511 18.95 3.08 -21.12
C ALA A 511 18.62 3.28 -22.61
N LYS A 512 17.34 3.36 -22.96
CA LYS A 512 16.89 3.59 -24.34
C LYS A 512 17.36 4.93 -24.91
N LEU A 513 17.37 6.01 -24.11
CA LEU A 513 17.97 7.30 -24.50
C LEU A 513 19.47 7.18 -24.80
N SER A 514 20.20 6.41 -24.00
CA SER A 514 21.64 6.17 -24.20
C SER A 514 21.93 5.45 -25.53
N LEU A 515 21.01 4.60 -26.00
CA LEU A 515 21.13 3.94 -27.30
C LEU A 515 21.03 4.91 -28.48
N LEU A 516 20.31 6.03 -28.36
CA LEU A 516 20.20 7.04 -29.43
C LEU A 516 21.55 7.67 -29.79
N THR A 517 22.46 7.72 -28.81
CA THR A 517 23.84 8.21 -28.95
C THR A 517 24.86 7.06 -29.10
N PHE A 518 24.38 5.84 -29.33
CA PHE A 518 25.17 4.61 -29.44
C PHE A 518 26.03 4.29 -28.21
N ASN A 519 25.63 4.77 -27.02
CA ASN A 519 26.30 4.46 -25.78
C ASN A 519 25.71 3.19 -25.13
N ILE A 520 25.98 2.04 -25.77
CA ILE A 520 25.50 0.72 -25.36
C ILE A 520 25.94 0.39 -23.92
N LYS A 521 27.16 0.77 -23.55
CA LYS A 521 27.71 0.53 -22.20
C LYS A 521 26.87 1.23 -21.14
N LYS A 522 26.53 2.51 -21.36
CA LYS A 522 25.69 3.27 -20.44
C LYS A 522 24.26 2.70 -20.39
N ALA A 523 23.73 2.23 -21.52
CA ALA A 523 22.44 1.55 -21.55
C ALA A 523 22.41 0.28 -20.68
N GLN A 524 23.41 -0.58 -20.81
CA GLN A 524 23.56 -1.78 -19.99
C GLN A 524 23.67 -1.44 -18.50
N GLN A 525 24.42 -0.40 -18.13
CA GLN A 525 24.55 0.03 -16.73
C GLN A 525 23.21 0.44 -16.12
N PHE A 526 22.35 1.16 -16.86
CA PHE A 526 21.03 1.52 -16.39
C PHE A 526 20.11 0.31 -16.25
N LEU A 527 20.11 -0.60 -17.22
CA LEU A 527 19.31 -1.83 -17.12
C LEU A 527 19.74 -2.70 -15.93
N ILE A 528 21.05 -2.79 -15.63
CA ILE A 528 21.56 -3.50 -14.44
C ILE A 528 21.06 -2.84 -13.15
N LYS A 529 21.18 -1.52 -13.03
CA LYS A 529 20.66 -0.77 -11.88
C LYS A 529 19.16 -1.01 -11.68
N SER A 530 18.40 -0.99 -12.78
CA SER A 530 16.96 -1.26 -12.78
C SER A 530 16.66 -2.69 -12.31
N GLN A 531 17.40 -3.69 -12.81
CA GLN A 531 17.21 -5.09 -12.43
C GLN A 531 17.45 -5.29 -10.93
N GLU A 532 18.59 -4.80 -10.43
CA GLU A 532 18.97 -4.88 -9.01
C GLU A 532 17.89 -4.25 -8.12
N LEU A 533 17.37 -3.08 -8.53
CA LEU A 533 16.33 -2.37 -7.80
C LEU A 533 15.01 -3.15 -7.79
N ALA A 534 14.56 -3.62 -8.96
CA ALA A 534 13.32 -4.37 -9.09
C ALA A 534 13.32 -5.63 -8.22
N GLU A 535 14.43 -6.36 -8.19
CA GLU A 535 14.53 -7.59 -7.37
C GLU A 535 14.66 -7.28 -5.89
N ARG A 536 15.42 -6.24 -5.52
CA ARG A 536 15.56 -5.81 -4.12
C ARG A 536 14.20 -5.49 -3.48
N PHE A 537 13.30 -4.89 -4.26
CA PHE A 537 11.97 -4.48 -3.81
C PHE A 537 10.85 -5.45 -4.22
N GLY A 538 11.18 -6.65 -4.73
CA GLY A 538 10.17 -7.69 -5.02
C GLY A 538 9.24 -7.37 -6.20
N LEU A 539 9.64 -6.46 -7.10
CA LEU A 539 8.91 -6.08 -8.31
C LEU A 539 9.08 -7.13 -9.40
N LYS A 540 8.59 -8.34 -9.16
CA LYS A 540 8.87 -9.54 -9.96
C LYS A 540 8.59 -9.38 -11.46
N LEU A 541 7.40 -8.90 -11.83
CA LEU A 541 7.05 -8.76 -13.25
C LEU A 541 7.93 -7.73 -13.96
N LEU A 542 8.25 -6.63 -13.26
CA LEU A 542 9.16 -5.62 -13.79
C LEU A 542 10.59 -6.15 -13.92
N ALA A 543 11.06 -6.95 -12.96
CA ALA A 543 12.36 -7.62 -13.03
C ALA A 543 12.45 -8.62 -14.20
N ILE A 544 11.34 -9.25 -14.59
CA ILE A 544 11.30 -10.10 -15.79
C ILE A 544 11.40 -9.24 -17.05
N LYS A 545 10.59 -8.18 -17.15
CA LYS A 545 10.60 -7.23 -18.27
C LYS A 545 11.99 -6.60 -18.49
N ILE A 546 12.64 -6.14 -17.42
CA ILE A 546 14.00 -5.58 -17.49
C ILE A 546 15.00 -6.64 -17.99
N SER A 547 14.83 -7.89 -17.55
CA SER A 547 15.67 -9.00 -17.99
C SER A 547 15.50 -9.29 -19.47
N GLU A 548 14.28 -9.20 -20.00
CA GLU A 548 13.97 -9.35 -21.43
C GLU A 548 14.55 -8.20 -22.25
N GLU A 549 14.46 -6.96 -21.78
CA GLU A 549 15.08 -5.78 -22.41
C GLU A 549 16.61 -5.92 -22.53
N HIS A 550 17.26 -6.49 -21.52
CA HIS A 550 18.68 -6.84 -21.58
C HIS A 550 18.98 -7.91 -22.63
N ASP A 551 18.20 -8.99 -22.65
CA ASP A 551 18.41 -10.09 -23.59
C ASP A 551 18.20 -9.62 -25.04
N GLU A 552 17.23 -8.74 -25.26
CA GLU A 552 16.95 -8.16 -26.56
C GLU A 552 18.06 -7.19 -26.99
N LEU A 553 18.55 -6.33 -26.09
CA LEU A 553 19.70 -5.47 -26.37
C LEU A 553 20.94 -6.27 -26.80
N LEU A 554 21.20 -7.40 -26.14
CA LEU A 554 22.34 -8.27 -26.48
C LEU A 554 22.20 -8.92 -27.86
N LYS A 555 20.99 -9.37 -28.23
CA LYS A 555 20.71 -9.90 -29.58
C LYS A 555 20.86 -8.83 -30.67
N GLN A 556 20.57 -7.58 -30.33
CA GLN A 556 20.57 -6.46 -31.28
C GLN A 556 21.91 -5.73 -31.40
N LEU A 557 22.99 -6.15 -30.73
CA LEU A 557 24.28 -5.44 -30.73
C LEU A 557 24.81 -5.18 -32.15
N THR A 558 24.79 -6.18 -33.02
CA THR A 558 25.25 -6.06 -34.42
C THR A 558 24.36 -5.12 -35.24
N LEU A 559 23.06 -5.08 -34.95
CA LEU A 559 22.12 -4.16 -35.59
C LEU A 559 22.39 -2.71 -35.15
N TRP A 560 22.68 -2.48 -33.86
CA TRP A 560 23.09 -1.18 -33.34
C TRP A 560 24.40 -0.68 -33.96
N GLU A 561 25.37 -1.56 -34.20
CA GLU A 561 26.61 -1.25 -34.93
C GLU A 561 26.30 -0.84 -36.39
N ASN A 562 25.46 -1.61 -37.09
CA ASN A 562 25.04 -1.26 -38.46
C ASN A 562 24.29 0.09 -38.53
N LEU A 563 23.47 0.42 -37.53
CA LEU A 563 22.78 1.70 -37.44
C LEU A 563 23.74 2.88 -37.21
N LYS A 564 24.84 2.64 -36.51
CA LYS A 564 25.91 3.62 -36.30
C LYS A 564 26.66 3.90 -37.59
N ASP A 565 26.99 2.85 -38.34
CA ASP A 565 27.75 2.96 -39.60
C ASP A 565 26.92 3.57 -40.75
N SER A 566 25.59 3.40 -40.71
CA SER A 566 24.67 3.89 -41.75
C SER A 566 24.19 5.33 -41.57
N ASN A 567 24.65 6.06 -40.54
CA ASN A 567 24.15 7.41 -40.20
C ASN A 567 22.62 7.47 -40.10
N SER A 568 22.00 6.45 -39.50
CA SER A 568 20.56 6.38 -39.26
C SER A 568 20.00 7.66 -38.62
N SER A 569 18.78 8.06 -38.99
CA SER A 569 18.09 9.19 -38.38
C SER A 569 17.73 8.90 -36.92
N LEU A 570 17.54 9.94 -36.09
CA LEU A 570 17.08 9.76 -34.71
C LEU A 570 15.70 9.11 -34.68
N LYS A 571 14.83 9.43 -35.63
CA LYS A 571 13.53 8.76 -35.74
C LYS A 571 13.68 7.24 -35.87
N GLU A 572 14.55 6.76 -36.76
CA GLU A 572 14.83 5.33 -36.93
C GLU A 572 15.43 4.72 -35.66
N ARG A 573 16.36 5.42 -35.00
CA ARG A 573 16.95 4.95 -33.73
C ARG A 573 15.92 4.87 -32.61
N MET A 574 15.00 5.83 -32.52
CA MET A 574 13.92 5.86 -31.53
C MET A 574 12.91 4.73 -31.75
N GLU A 575 12.56 4.46 -33.00
CA GLU A 575 11.71 3.32 -33.39
C GLU A 575 12.41 2.00 -33.03
N PHE A 576 13.70 1.87 -33.35
CA PHE A 576 14.47 0.66 -33.03
C PHE A 576 14.64 0.44 -31.52
N ALA A 577 14.89 1.51 -30.74
CA ALA A 577 14.96 1.44 -29.28
C ALA A 577 13.59 1.25 -28.59
N GLN A 578 12.47 1.36 -29.33
CA GLN A 578 11.10 1.36 -28.78
C GLN A 578 10.90 2.45 -27.71
N LEU A 579 11.44 3.65 -27.94
CA LEU A 579 11.43 4.74 -26.96
C LEU A 579 10.02 5.27 -26.69
N ASN A 580 9.17 5.34 -27.72
CA ASN A 580 7.78 5.80 -27.57
C ASN A 580 6.96 4.81 -26.75
N ASP A 581 7.13 3.50 -26.98
CA ASP A 581 6.42 2.45 -26.26
C ASP A 581 6.81 2.48 -24.76
N GLN A 582 8.08 2.72 -24.46
CA GLN A 582 8.54 2.90 -23.09
C GLN A 582 7.91 4.13 -22.42
N MET A 583 7.83 5.26 -23.13
CA MET A 583 7.18 6.46 -22.61
C MET A 583 5.68 6.25 -22.39
N GLU A 584 5.00 5.57 -23.32
CA GLU A 584 3.59 5.22 -23.17
C GLU A 584 3.37 4.33 -21.93
N ASN A 585 4.24 3.33 -21.71
CA ASN A 585 4.19 2.47 -20.52
C ASN A 585 4.36 3.27 -19.22
N MET A 586 5.29 4.23 -19.18
CA MET A 586 5.50 5.11 -18.03
C MET A 586 4.28 5.98 -17.72
N ILE A 587 3.62 6.52 -18.75
CA ILE A 587 2.44 7.39 -18.60
C ILE A 587 1.21 6.59 -18.17
N ARG A 588 0.93 5.49 -18.87
CA ARG A 588 -0.29 4.69 -18.66
C ARG A 588 -0.16 3.72 -17.49
N GLN A 589 1.06 3.56 -16.95
CA GLN A 589 1.39 2.57 -15.93
C GLN A 589 0.93 1.15 -16.33
N ARG A 590 1.03 0.84 -17.63
CA ARG A 590 0.61 -0.46 -18.16
C ARG A 590 1.57 -1.53 -17.68
N VAL A 591 1.01 -2.54 -17.03
CA VAL A 591 1.73 -3.81 -16.85
C VAL A 591 1.69 -4.51 -18.20
N SER A 592 2.86 -4.75 -18.80
CA SER A 592 2.97 -5.60 -20.00
C SER A 592 2.32 -6.96 -19.71
N GLU A 593 1.75 -7.61 -20.74
CA GLU A 593 1.20 -8.97 -20.63
C GLU A 593 2.15 -9.87 -19.82
N GLN A 594 1.60 -10.79 -19.01
CA GLN A 594 2.42 -11.71 -18.21
C GLN A 594 3.55 -12.27 -19.09
N PRO A 595 4.82 -11.91 -18.82
CA PRO A 595 5.90 -12.30 -19.69
C PRO A 595 5.96 -13.82 -19.72
N ASN A 596 6.04 -14.38 -20.92
CA ASN A 596 6.20 -15.81 -21.11
C ASN A 596 7.57 -16.20 -20.56
N LEU A 597 7.57 -16.68 -19.31
CA LEU A 597 8.74 -17.25 -18.67
C LEU A 597 9.09 -18.56 -19.38
N SER A 598 9.97 -18.47 -20.35
CA SER A 598 10.65 -19.64 -20.91
C SER A 598 11.75 -20.05 -19.95
N ASP A 599 11.91 -21.35 -19.82
CA ASP A 599 13.03 -21.89 -19.07
C ASP A 599 14.32 -21.77 -19.89
N GLU A 600 15.46 -21.85 -19.21
CA GLU A 600 16.77 -21.87 -19.86
C GLU A 600 17.41 -23.26 -19.77
N ASP A 601 18.24 -23.59 -20.74
CA ASP A 601 19.00 -24.83 -20.77
C ASP A 601 20.42 -24.62 -20.21
N PRO A 602 20.78 -25.25 -19.07
CA PRO A 602 22.10 -25.10 -18.47
C PRO A 602 23.17 -25.69 -19.39
N VAL A 603 24.30 -24.99 -19.56
CA VAL A 603 25.42 -25.48 -20.37
C VAL A 603 26.68 -25.66 -19.51
N LEU A 604 27.11 -24.62 -18.80
CA LEU A 604 28.32 -24.65 -17.97
C LEU A 604 28.13 -23.80 -16.71
N LEU A 605 28.48 -24.36 -15.55
CA LEU A 605 28.70 -23.60 -14.34
C LEU A 605 30.20 -23.57 -14.05
N LEU A 606 30.75 -22.38 -13.85
CA LEU A 606 32.17 -22.14 -13.64
C LEU A 606 32.36 -21.19 -12.46
N VAL A 607 33.27 -21.52 -11.55
CA VAL A 607 33.71 -20.62 -10.48
C VAL A 607 35.15 -20.25 -10.73
N VAL A 608 35.42 -18.96 -10.82
CA VAL A 608 36.74 -18.41 -11.12
C VAL A 608 37.17 -17.54 -9.95
N SER A 609 38.45 -17.54 -9.58
CA SER A 609 38.97 -16.55 -8.64
C SER A 609 39.00 -15.15 -9.23
N GLU A 610 39.09 -14.13 -8.39
CA GLU A 610 39.38 -12.74 -8.83
C GLU A 610 40.68 -12.65 -9.67
N GLY A 611 41.62 -13.59 -9.48
CA GLY A 611 42.84 -13.69 -10.29
C GLY A 611 42.67 -14.40 -11.64
N GLY A 612 41.45 -14.82 -12.01
CA GLY A 612 41.16 -15.51 -13.28
C GLY A 612 41.44 -17.01 -13.29
N ILE A 613 41.69 -17.63 -12.13
CA ILE A 613 41.98 -19.06 -12.02
C ILE A 613 40.66 -19.83 -11.83
N PRO A 614 40.31 -20.79 -12.70
CA PRO A 614 39.13 -21.62 -12.49
C PRO A 614 39.33 -22.53 -11.27
N ILE A 615 38.39 -22.48 -10.33
CA ILE A 615 38.38 -23.24 -9.08
C ILE A 615 37.39 -24.41 -9.17
N PHE A 616 36.31 -24.26 -9.91
CA PHE A 616 35.30 -25.31 -10.07
C PHE A 616 34.66 -25.20 -11.45
N SER A 617 34.42 -26.34 -12.09
CA SER A 617 33.69 -26.40 -13.36
C SER A 617 32.72 -27.57 -13.37
N GLN A 618 31.51 -27.33 -13.87
CA GLN A 618 30.49 -28.35 -14.07
C GLN A 618 29.83 -28.15 -15.43
N LEU A 619 30.06 -29.09 -16.33
CA LEU A 619 29.43 -29.13 -17.65
C LEU A 619 28.12 -29.93 -17.58
N PHE A 620 27.03 -29.37 -18.11
CA PHE A 620 25.71 -30.01 -18.11
C PHE A 620 25.39 -30.71 -19.43
N VAL A 621 25.98 -30.25 -20.55
CA VAL A 621 25.70 -30.78 -21.89
C VAL A 621 27.01 -31.14 -22.59
N LYS A 622 27.02 -32.27 -23.30
CA LYS A 622 28.09 -32.62 -24.27
C LYS A 622 27.73 -32.06 -25.65
N ASP A 623 27.78 -30.74 -25.80
CA ASP A 623 27.50 -30.06 -27.06
C ASP A 623 28.83 -29.80 -27.81
N GLN A 624 29.04 -30.49 -28.94
CA GLN A 624 30.25 -30.32 -29.76
C GLN A 624 30.42 -28.88 -30.29
N SER A 625 29.32 -28.17 -30.54
CA SER A 625 29.35 -26.76 -30.99
C SER A 625 29.86 -25.84 -29.87
N PHE A 626 29.45 -26.10 -28.63
CA PHE A 626 29.92 -25.36 -27.46
C PHE A 626 31.40 -25.64 -27.21
N GLU A 627 31.86 -26.90 -27.34
CA GLU A 627 33.28 -27.26 -27.23
C GLU A 627 34.13 -26.54 -28.29
N GLU A 628 33.70 -26.49 -29.55
CA GLU A 628 34.40 -25.74 -30.62
C GLU A 628 34.51 -24.23 -30.30
N HIS A 629 33.45 -23.61 -29.76
CA HIS A 629 33.46 -22.22 -29.31
C HIS A 629 34.28 -21.99 -28.03
N LEU A 630 34.37 -23.00 -27.14
CA LEU A 630 35.12 -22.96 -25.88
C LEU A 630 36.62 -22.77 -26.09
N PHE A 631 37.18 -23.48 -27.08
CA PHE A 631 38.63 -23.58 -27.30
C PHE A 631 39.21 -22.46 -28.19
N GLY A 632 38.39 -21.71 -28.93
CA GLY A 632 38.88 -20.64 -29.82
C GLY A 632 38.74 -19.21 -29.27
N GLY A 633 37.66 -18.91 -28.53
CA GLY A 633 37.30 -17.54 -28.17
C GLY A 633 36.78 -17.34 -26.76
N PHE A 634 36.14 -18.35 -26.14
CA PHE A 634 35.48 -18.22 -24.84
C PHE A 634 36.44 -17.87 -23.69
N PHE A 635 37.57 -18.56 -23.53
CA PHE A 635 38.54 -18.23 -22.48
C PHE A 635 39.26 -16.89 -22.74
N THR A 636 39.47 -16.52 -23.99
CA THR A 636 40.02 -15.21 -24.36
C THR A 636 39.01 -14.11 -24.05
N ALA A 637 37.72 -14.34 -24.33
CA ALA A 637 36.63 -13.43 -24.00
C ALA A 637 36.41 -13.34 -22.49
N ILE A 638 36.39 -14.44 -21.75
CA ILE A 638 36.36 -14.42 -20.27
C ILE A 638 37.56 -13.69 -19.72
N ASN A 639 38.78 -13.92 -20.23
CA ASN A 639 39.96 -13.21 -19.78
C ASN A 639 39.93 -11.73 -20.17
N SER A 640 39.40 -11.36 -21.34
CA SER A 640 39.16 -9.96 -21.74
C SER A 640 38.10 -9.31 -20.86
N PHE A 641 37.02 -10.03 -20.55
CA PHE A 641 35.89 -9.59 -19.74
C PHE A 641 36.27 -9.45 -18.27
N ILE A 642 37.13 -10.33 -17.75
CA ILE A 642 37.75 -10.22 -16.43
C ILE A 642 38.74 -9.04 -16.41
N LYS A 643 39.53 -8.83 -17.48
CA LYS A 643 40.51 -7.73 -17.57
C LYS A 643 39.89 -6.35 -17.78
N GLU A 644 38.82 -6.22 -18.55
CA GLU A 644 38.11 -4.95 -18.79
C GLU A 644 37.24 -4.53 -17.60
N LYS A 645 36.96 -5.43 -16.63
CA LYS A 645 35.92 -5.22 -15.61
C LYS A 645 36.36 -5.33 -14.16
N PHE A 646 37.37 -4.55 -13.79
CA PHE A 646 37.50 -4.13 -12.38
C PHE A 646 36.87 -2.76 -12.09
N SER A 647 36.30 -2.06 -13.09
CA SER A 647 35.67 -0.73 -12.89
C SER A 647 34.16 -0.64 -13.15
N GLU A 648 33.52 -1.50 -13.97
CA GLU A 648 32.21 -1.14 -14.56
C GLU A 648 31.17 -2.28 -14.75
N ARG A 649 30.93 -3.12 -13.72
CA ARG A 649 29.73 -3.99 -13.52
C ARG A 649 28.87 -4.29 -14.79
N LEU A 650 29.30 -5.24 -15.62
CA LEU A 650 28.50 -5.84 -16.72
C LEU A 650 28.20 -7.29 -16.26
N ASP A 651 26.93 -7.69 -16.30
CA ASP A 651 26.40 -8.92 -15.69
C ASP A 651 26.17 -10.05 -16.69
N ARG A 652 26.01 -9.74 -17.99
CA ARG A 652 25.67 -10.70 -19.07
C ARG A 652 26.51 -10.50 -20.34
N ALA A 653 26.76 -11.56 -21.09
CA ALA A 653 27.37 -11.51 -22.43
C ALA A 653 26.88 -12.67 -23.30
N THR A 654 26.73 -12.46 -24.61
CA THR A 654 26.24 -13.49 -25.55
C THR A 654 27.31 -13.95 -26.53
N PHE A 655 27.35 -15.25 -26.82
CA PHE A 655 28.25 -15.89 -27.78
C PHE A 655 27.48 -16.93 -28.60
N GLY A 656 27.04 -16.54 -29.80
CA GLY A 656 26.10 -17.34 -30.59
C GLY A 656 24.77 -17.50 -29.84
N GLU A 657 24.35 -18.73 -29.60
CA GLU A 657 23.12 -19.04 -28.86
C GLU A 657 23.31 -19.09 -27.32
N HIS A 658 24.55 -18.91 -26.85
CA HIS A 658 24.89 -19.03 -25.44
C HIS A 658 24.95 -17.67 -24.75
N THR A 659 24.35 -17.57 -23.57
CA THR A 659 24.46 -16.40 -22.70
C THR A 659 25.30 -16.77 -21.47
N LEU A 660 26.36 -16.00 -21.22
CA LEU A 660 27.17 -16.04 -20.02
C LEU A 660 26.64 -15.00 -19.04
N LEU A 661 26.34 -15.43 -17.82
CA LEU A 661 26.00 -14.56 -16.71
C LEU A 661 27.06 -14.66 -15.63
N MET A 662 27.49 -13.51 -15.14
CA MET A 662 28.57 -13.43 -14.15
C MET A 662 28.13 -12.64 -12.92
N SER A 663 28.34 -13.24 -11.75
CA SER A 663 28.07 -12.62 -10.45
C SER A 663 29.33 -12.59 -9.59
N SER A 664 29.63 -11.43 -9.01
CA SER A 664 30.82 -11.23 -8.17
C SER A 664 30.51 -11.57 -6.71
N VAL A 665 31.28 -12.49 -6.14
CA VAL A 665 31.17 -12.94 -4.75
C VAL A 665 32.58 -13.11 -4.19
N SER A 666 33.19 -12.00 -3.74
CA SER A 666 34.60 -11.96 -3.31
C SER A 666 34.99 -13.14 -2.40
N PRO A 667 36.06 -13.90 -2.73
CA PRO A 667 37.06 -13.64 -3.77
C PRO A 667 36.80 -14.34 -5.13
N PHE A 668 35.55 -14.67 -5.44
CA PHE A 668 35.14 -15.45 -6.60
C PHE A 668 34.26 -14.69 -7.58
N PHE A 669 34.28 -15.14 -8.83
CA PHE A 669 33.29 -14.89 -9.84
C PHE A 669 32.53 -16.19 -10.13
N MET A 670 31.21 -16.13 -10.00
CA MET A 670 30.31 -17.22 -10.38
C MET A 670 29.83 -16.96 -11.80
N CYS A 671 30.18 -17.87 -12.71
CA CYS A 671 29.88 -17.80 -14.13
C CYS A 671 28.89 -18.91 -14.49
N TYR A 672 27.77 -18.54 -15.09
CA TYR A 672 26.75 -19.47 -15.53
C TYR A 672 26.46 -19.26 -17.02
N VAL A 673 26.64 -20.32 -17.81
CA VAL A 673 26.39 -20.32 -19.25
C VAL A 673 25.15 -21.17 -19.52
N PHE A 674 24.23 -20.61 -20.30
CA PHE A 674 22.95 -21.24 -20.64
C PHE A 674 22.46 -20.83 -22.03
N LYS A 675 21.43 -21.52 -22.54
CA LYS A 675 20.64 -21.12 -23.72
C LYS A 675 19.24 -20.70 -23.27
N GLY A 676 18.69 -19.62 -23.82
CA GLY A 676 17.35 -19.13 -23.49
C GLY A 676 17.33 -17.81 -22.70
N GLN A 677 16.25 -17.55 -21.95
CA GLN A 677 16.04 -16.31 -21.21
C GLN A 677 16.89 -16.24 -19.93
N SER A 678 17.39 -15.05 -19.64
CA SER A 678 18.32 -14.81 -18.53
C SER A 678 17.66 -14.66 -17.15
N TYR A 679 16.36 -14.39 -17.07
CA TYR A 679 15.72 -14.12 -15.77
C TYR A 679 15.80 -15.32 -14.84
N GLN A 680 15.43 -16.51 -15.32
CA GLN A 680 15.51 -17.75 -14.54
C GLN A 680 16.96 -18.12 -14.22
N ALA A 681 17.89 -17.89 -15.16
CA ALA A 681 19.32 -18.03 -14.93
C ALA A 681 19.83 -17.15 -13.77
N GLN A 682 19.36 -15.89 -13.70
CA GLN A 682 19.67 -14.98 -12.60
C GLN A 682 19.15 -15.48 -11.26
N GLN A 683 17.92 -15.98 -11.20
CA GLN A 683 17.38 -16.52 -9.94
C GLN A 683 18.15 -17.77 -9.49
N ARG A 684 18.51 -18.65 -10.44
CA ARG A 684 19.31 -19.87 -10.18
C ARG A 684 20.68 -19.57 -9.63
N ILE A 685 21.44 -18.70 -10.30
CA ILE A 685 22.80 -18.40 -9.86
C ILE A 685 22.81 -17.68 -8.51
N ARG A 686 21.85 -16.79 -8.25
CA ARG A 686 21.74 -16.11 -6.95
C ARG A 686 21.39 -17.07 -5.83
N TYR A 687 20.42 -17.94 -6.07
CA TYR A 687 20.06 -18.97 -5.09
C TYR A 687 21.23 -19.92 -4.82
N PHE A 688 21.98 -20.30 -5.85
CA PHE A 688 23.21 -21.07 -5.71
C PHE A 688 24.26 -20.35 -4.86
N ILE A 689 24.49 -19.05 -5.13
CA ILE A 689 25.40 -18.20 -4.35
C ILE A 689 24.96 -18.14 -2.89
N ASP A 690 23.69 -17.83 -2.63
CA ASP A 690 23.15 -17.73 -1.26
C ASP A 690 23.33 -19.05 -0.50
N LYS A 691 23.01 -20.18 -1.12
CA LYS A 691 23.18 -21.50 -0.49
C LYS A 691 24.63 -21.84 -0.20
N ILE A 692 25.55 -21.51 -1.11
CA ILE A 692 26.97 -21.73 -0.87
C ILE A 692 27.49 -20.83 0.25
N GLN A 693 27.10 -19.55 0.28
CA GLN A 693 27.58 -18.61 1.29
C GLN A 693 27.04 -18.91 2.69
N ASN A 694 25.79 -19.39 2.78
CA ASN A 694 25.13 -19.72 4.03
C ASN A 694 25.49 -21.13 4.56
N ASP A 695 26.10 -21.98 3.73
CA ASP A 695 26.65 -23.26 4.15
C ASP A 695 28.14 -23.11 4.50
N GLU A 696 28.42 -23.04 5.80
CA GLU A 696 29.78 -22.81 6.30
C GLU A 696 30.76 -23.92 5.87
N GLU A 697 30.30 -25.17 5.71
CA GLU A 697 31.16 -26.27 5.28
C GLU A 697 31.60 -26.09 3.82
N ILE A 698 30.64 -25.81 2.94
CA ILE A 698 30.91 -25.60 1.51
C ILE A 698 31.79 -24.35 1.33
N TRP A 699 31.42 -23.23 1.96
CA TRP A 699 32.14 -21.97 1.78
C TRP A 699 33.60 -22.02 2.24
N GLN A 700 33.87 -22.67 3.37
CA GLN A 700 35.24 -22.82 3.87
C GLN A 700 36.08 -23.72 2.97
N LYS A 701 35.48 -24.77 2.37
CA LYS A 701 36.18 -25.59 1.38
C LYS A 701 36.54 -24.77 0.13
N PHE A 702 35.61 -23.97 -0.39
CA PHE A 702 35.89 -23.06 -1.51
C PHE A 702 37.07 -22.12 -1.21
N LYS A 703 37.08 -21.48 -0.03
CA LYS A 703 38.19 -20.62 0.41
C LYS A 703 39.51 -21.36 0.58
N LYS A 704 39.48 -22.60 1.10
CA LYS A 704 40.67 -23.43 1.27
C LYS A 704 41.30 -23.80 -0.06
N PHE A 705 40.50 -24.28 -1.02
CA PHE A 705 40.99 -24.65 -2.35
C PHE A 705 41.49 -23.43 -3.13
N TYR A 706 40.84 -22.28 -2.96
CA TYR A 706 41.32 -21.00 -3.46
C TYR A 706 42.72 -20.65 -2.93
N GLN A 707 42.95 -20.73 -1.62
CA GLN A 707 44.27 -20.47 -1.02
C GLN A 707 45.34 -21.45 -1.51
N LEU A 708 44.95 -22.67 -1.87
CA LEU A 708 45.84 -23.72 -2.37
C LEU A 708 46.03 -23.68 -3.90
N ASN A 709 45.33 -22.80 -4.63
CA ASN A 709 45.26 -22.76 -6.10
C ASN A 709 44.92 -24.15 -6.71
N GLN A 710 43.96 -24.86 -6.12
CA GLN A 710 43.52 -26.18 -6.56
C GLN A 710 42.08 -26.14 -7.09
N GLU A 711 41.82 -26.97 -8.10
CA GLU A 711 40.45 -27.18 -8.61
C GLU A 711 39.68 -28.14 -7.68
N ILE A 712 38.44 -27.78 -7.37
CA ILE A 712 37.49 -28.58 -6.62
C ILE A 712 36.86 -29.59 -7.56
N GLN A 713 36.90 -30.87 -7.20
CA GLN A 713 36.12 -31.92 -7.86
C GLN A 713 34.86 -32.21 -7.02
N LEU A 714 33.77 -32.66 -7.65
CA LEU A 714 32.52 -32.97 -6.92
C LEU A 714 32.73 -33.95 -5.74
N LYS A 715 33.67 -34.88 -5.87
CA LYS A 715 34.07 -35.81 -4.79
C LYS A 715 34.62 -35.13 -3.54
N ASP A 716 35.17 -33.92 -3.66
CA ASP A 716 35.77 -33.16 -2.57
C ASP A 716 34.68 -32.43 -1.73
N ILE A 717 33.51 -32.19 -2.34
CA ILE A 717 32.32 -31.59 -1.71
C ILE A 717 31.06 -32.37 -2.13
N PRO A 718 30.78 -33.55 -1.55
CA PRO A 718 29.63 -34.37 -1.94
C PRO A 718 28.27 -33.69 -1.79
N SER A 719 28.15 -32.69 -0.92
CA SER A 719 26.93 -31.88 -0.75
C SER A 719 26.65 -30.93 -1.92
N LEU A 720 27.64 -30.67 -2.78
CA LEU A 720 27.52 -29.75 -3.92
C LEU A 720 26.74 -30.37 -5.09
N GLU A 721 26.90 -31.66 -5.34
CA GLU A 721 26.21 -32.39 -6.42
C GLU A 721 24.67 -32.38 -6.30
N PRO A 722 24.05 -32.73 -5.15
CA PRO A 722 22.60 -32.63 -5.00
C PRO A 722 22.10 -31.18 -5.06
N LEU A 723 22.92 -30.21 -4.61
CA LEU A 723 22.58 -28.80 -4.70
C LEU A 723 22.53 -28.33 -6.17
N ILE A 724 23.56 -28.66 -6.95
CA ILE A 724 23.64 -28.32 -8.40
C ILE A 724 22.50 -29.01 -9.16
N THR A 725 22.28 -30.29 -8.92
CA THR A 725 21.23 -31.07 -9.60
C THR A 725 19.86 -30.46 -9.34
N LYS A 726 19.55 -30.13 -8.07
CA LYS A 726 18.27 -29.53 -7.70
C LYS A 726 18.04 -28.17 -8.36
N ILE A 727 19.08 -27.33 -8.46
CA ILE A 727 18.97 -25.94 -8.94
C ILE A 727 18.94 -25.88 -10.47
N PHE A 728 19.88 -26.55 -11.14
CA PHE A 728 20.13 -26.36 -12.57
C PHE A 728 19.52 -27.48 -13.43
N ILE A 729 19.40 -28.71 -12.91
CA ILE A 729 18.93 -29.88 -13.69
C ILE A 729 17.44 -30.15 -13.44
N ASP A 730 17.07 -30.48 -12.20
CA ASP A 730 15.69 -30.83 -11.84
C ASP A 730 14.76 -29.61 -11.88
N LYS A 731 15.35 -28.42 -11.67
CA LYS A 731 14.67 -27.12 -11.66
C LYS A 731 13.43 -27.11 -10.74
N SER A 732 13.46 -27.98 -9.72
CA SER A 732 12.38 -28.16 -8.73
C SER A 732 12.35 -27.04 -7.68
N VAL A 733 13.37 -26.18 -7.69
CA VAL A 733 13.38 -24.95 -6.90
C VAL A 733 12.41 -23.96 -7.51
N THR A 734 11.23 -23.85 -6.90
CA THR A 734 10.43 -22.64 -7.08
C THR A 734 11.15 -21.53 -6.33
N PHE A 735 11.63 -20.51 -7.05
CA PHE A 735 12.18 -19.29 -6.44
C PHE A 735 11.03 -18.54 -5.75
N ILE A 736 10.72 -18.97 -4.52
CA ILE A 736 9.88 -18.21 -3.61
C ILE A 736 10.82 -17.21 -2.96
N THR A 737 10.78 -15.98 -3.45
CA THR A 737 11.34 -14.81 -2.76
C THR A 737 10.44 -14.46 -1.58
#